data_AF-A0A6P6Y7F3-F1
#
_entry.id   AF-A0A6P6Y7F3-F1
#
_cell.length_a   1.000
_cell.length_b   1.000
_cell.length_c   1.000
_cell.angle_alpha   90.00
_cell.angle_beta   90.00
_cell.angle_gamma   90.00
#
_symmetry.space_group_name_H-M   'P 1'
#
loop_
_entity.id
_entity.type
_entity.pdbx_description
1 polymer ?
#
loop_
_entity_poly.entity_id
_entity_poly.type
_entity_poly.pdbx_seq_one_letter_code
_entity_poly.pdbx_strand_id
1 'polypeptide(L)'
;MFSPKYYNRYLDDHFDRQYYSARLKLKKFDTDEFQSMIIANQQHLLAFAGPQAPEPRPPCIETRNLSFHYKASQPVLKNISINVPQGRIYALLGSSGCGKTTLLRMILGMLKPKTGTIRVFGMQPGTAEIKIPGSGVGYMPQDLALFRLFSIAETFEYYGRLYGIPMETIKERTKYYIEFLNLPGKNRLITQLSGGQQRRVSLAVTLMHEPPLLILDEPTVGVDSVLRLKIWNYLEELCGKLGTTVIITTHYTEEARNSYRVGFVDSGIILAEDNPQRLLFKYNCRSLEDVFLELCLERARLPEISVHNGNNQSTQVNTGNQQHTIPQVQIIVEESDGNRQESSSSSSSSSDRSIEQIEMSQIPKDLNNNDNNNNNMVPATLPIPPIHPNAPQSQMDNKNSTGKGTSQAWLDYGRFTALLAKNYLLYRRNPVSIILMNVIPLVQVTLFCVTFARNPENIPVAIVNFENHSLSLSNLFIDQLDQKSLLLHYYDNVDNAIGSVQNLQTYNVITFPSNFSRFFRQRFLKPEQITDEIVRQSTISLFPDTTQAVFYLYTYQKVLEALEKFLVIVGKSMGFNPNFFGSPVVLTETMYGQNNLQYLEFVTPGMIIAVVHGLSMLIGSFTIIRERFDGHLERGFVAGIRTTEILLSHIIFSEQHLVTTDDGYILVVFRIINPYIKHVKRPIILWHGLGVSSDSWLYSTEGRINGSGIYVENNLLVNDCHESVTNSLGFTLAACGYDVWLPNSRSGHYSVGHIKLDSSRDPLYWKFSLTELALYDILAVVEFVLRTTGHKSLGYIGHSLGTDQMFALQSLIPESGRLFEPFIALAPVAYLGGIWSIARFGVPLEPLLRAFPGPIGVPAPIMQLIAVVICGNEYLNDICLDTLNLIDGADNPNFNRSTVTVEVGHSAVTSSTWLLAHLAQQVKSNRYQMMNHGIVENILRYGQNDPPTYPLGDISSPHIALFRGQNDALADVYDVEHLVRSLKVKLLDNYIVPYDKWEHHDFQVAITQGFYVNRRILGLLAQFDHA
;
A
#
# COMPACT_ATOMS: atom_id res chain seq x y z
N MET A 1 52.73 -10.98 -31.20
CA MET A 1 52.94 -12.01 -32.24
C MET A 1 51.60 -12.28 -32.91
N PHE A 2 51.51 -12.02 -34.22
CA PHE A 2 50.49 -12.41 -35.24
C PHE A 2 49.15 -13.06 -34.81
N SER A 3 48.00 -12.88 -35.47
CA SER A 3 47.45 -12.01 -36.53
C SER A 3 46.20 -12.76 -37.04
N PRO A 4 44.99 -12.17 -37.09
CA PRO A 4 43.78 -12.89 -37.50
C PRO A 4 43.69 -12.99 -39.03
N LYS A 5 44.22 -14.07 -39.60
CA LYS A 5 44.29 -14.28 -41.07
C LYS A 5 43.31 -15.32 -41.63
N TYR A 6 42.28 -15.70 -40.87
CA TYR A 6 41.34 -16.78 -41.23
C TYR A 6 39.88 -16.36 -41.50
N TYR A 7 39.49 -15.11 -41.24
CA TYR A 7 38.10 -14.67 -41.51
C TYR A 7 37.88 -14.17 -42.95
N ASN A 8 38.92 -13.63 -43.60
CA ASN A 8 38.83 -13.05 -44.95
C ASN A 8 39.01 -14.09 -46.08
N ARG A 9 38.58 -15.35 -45.88
CA ARG A 9 38.66 -16.39 -46.94
C ARG A 9 37.34 -17.07 -47.28
N TYR A 10 36.23 -16.52 -46.80
CA TYR A 10 34.87 -16.98 -47.12
C TYR A 10 34.01 -15.92 -47.82
N LEU A 11 34.50 -14.68 -47.94
CA LEU A 11 33.78 -13.56 -48.55
C LEU A 11 34.30 -13.12 -49.93
N ASP A 12 35.45 -13.63 -50.38
CA ASP A 12 36.10 -13.21 -51.63
C ASP A 12 35.76 -14.07 -52.87
N ASP A 13 35.16 -15.26 -52.72
CA ASP A 13 35.01 -16.22 -53.85
C ASP A 13 33.68 -16.11 -54.63
N HIS A 14 32.71 -15.26 -54.23
CA HIS A 14 31.35 -15.25 -54.83
C HIS A 14 30.71 -13.87 -55.10
N PHE A 15 31.48 -12.85 -55.47
CA PHE A 15 30.92 -11.64 -56.12
C PHE A 15 31.59 -11.33 -57.47
N ASP A 16 30.86 -11.65 -58.54
CA ASP A 16 31.38 -11.68 -59.91
C ASP A 16 31.52 -10.28 -60.55
N ARG A 17 32.65 -10.05 -61.22
CA ARG A 17 33.07 -8.76 -61.80
C ARG A 17 32.53 -8.55 -63.21
N GLN A 18 31.21 -8.59 -63.41
CA GLN A 18 30.60 -8.28 -64.72
C GLN A 18 29.63 -7.08 -64.73
N TYR A 19 29.22 -6.53 -63.58
CA TYR A 19 28.16 -5.52 -63.56
C TYR A 19 28.59 -4.04 -63.73
N TYR A 20 29.90 -3.75 -63.85
CA TYR A 20 30.42 -2.37 -63.82
C TYR A 20 31.06 -1.86 -65.13
N SER A 21 31.04 -2.62 -66.23
CA SER A 21 31.64 -2.24 -67.52
C SER A 21 30.64 -1.78 -68.59
N ALA A 22 29.34 -1.72 -68.29
CA ALA A 22 28.27 -1.42 -69.25
C ALA A 22 27.67 -0.01 -69.15
N ARG A 23 28.31 0.95 -68.45
CA ARG A 23 27.74 2.29 -68.17
C ARG A 23 28.52 3.49 -68.74
N LEU A 24 29.27 3.29 -69.84
CA LEU A 24 30.11 4.33 -70.45
C LEU A 24 29.95 4.53 -71.97
N LYS A 25 28.94 3.91 -72.60
CA LYS A 25 28.55 4.19 -74.00
C LYS A 25 27.03 4.18 -74.18
N LEU A 26 26.41 5.34 -74.02
CA LEU A 26 25.18 5.75 -74.74
C LEU A 26 25.03 7.26 -74.55
N LYS A 27 25.38 8.02 -75.60
CA LYS A 27 25.22 9.48 -75.68
C LYS A 27 24.26 9.75 -76.84
N LYS A 28 23.35 10.73 -76.65
CA LYS A 28 22.17 11.03 -77.48
C LYS A 28 20.97 10.11 -77.23
N PHE A 29 20.05 10.60 -76.40
CA PHE A 29 18.61 10.41 -76.56
C PHE A 29 17.99 11.81 -76.63
N ASP A 30 16.92 11.94 -77.42
CA ASP A 30 16.34 13.23 -77.79
C ASP A 30 15.48 13.83 -76.68
N THR A 31 15.55 15.16 -76.48
CA THR A 31 14.92 15.83 -75.33
C THR A 31 13.39 15.93 -75.43
N ASP A 32 12.83 15.81 -76.63
CA ASP A 32 11.40 16.02 -76.87
C ASP A 32 10.56 14.74 -76.68
N GLU A 33 11.17 13.56 -76.84
CA GLU A 33 10.51 12.26 -76.61
C GLU A 33 10.34 11.98 -75.10
N PHE A 34 11.29 12.42 -74.27
CA PHE A 34 11.19 12.31 -72.81
C PHE A 34 10.17 13.29 -72.22
N GLN A 35 10.06 14.51 -72.77
CA GLN A 35 9.00 15.48 -72.43
C GLN A 35 7.61 14.92 -72.73
N SER A 36 7.40 14.37 -73.93
CA SER A 36 6.11 13.79 -74.31
C SER A 36 5.75 12.53 -73.51
N MET A 37 6.73 11.71 -73.10
CA MET A 37 6.48 10.57 -72.20
C MET A 37 6.17 10.99 -70.75
N ILE A 38 6.70 12.13 -70.27
CA ILE A 38 6.31 12.74 -68.99
C ILE A 38 4.86 13.27 -69.06
N ILE A 39 4.48 13.94 -70.15
CA ILE A 39 3.13 14.49 -70.34
C ILE A 39 2.09 13.36 -70.49
N ALA A 40 2.42 12.27 -71.18
CA ALA A 40 1.57 11.08 -71.26
C ALA A 40 1.37 10.39 -69.90
N ASN A 41 2.43 10.28 -69.08
CA ASN A 41 2.31 9.74 -67.72
C ASN A 41 1.60 10.69 -66.74
N GLN A 42 1.66 12.02 -66.96
CA GLN A 42 0.86 12.96 -66.18
C GLN A 42 -0.66 12.78 -66.39
N GLN A 43 -1.10 12.39 -67.60
CA GLN A 43 -2.51 12.04 -67.82
C GLN A 43 -2.90 10.72 -67.13
N HIS A 44 -2.00 9.73 -67.06
CA HIS A 44 -2.24 8.50 -66.29
C HIS A 44 -2.23 8.73 -64.76
N LEU A 45 -1.47 9.71 -64.26
CA LEU A 45 -1.47 10.10 -62.84
C LEU A 45 -2.76 10.81 -62.41
N LEU A 46 -3.43 11.54 -63.32
CA LEU A 46 -4.75 12.13 -63.05
C LEU A 46 -5.88 11.08 -63.00
N ALA A 47 -5.68 9.90 -63.58
CA ALA A 47 -6.64 8.79 -63.53
C ALA A 47 -6.60 7.99 -62.21
N PHE A 48 -5.63 8.23 -61.32
CA PHE A 48 -5.60 7.69 -59.95
C PHE A 48 -6.43 8.51 -58.94
N ALA A 49 -7.33 9.37 -59.45
CA ALA A 49 -8.46 9.88 -58.69
C ALA A 49 -9.47 8.75 -58.40
N GLY A 50 -9.13 7.90 -57.43
CA GLY A 50 -10.13 7.15 -56.66
C GLY A 50 -11.20 8.11 -56.11
N PRO A 51 -12.38 7.59 -55.71
CA PRO A 51 -13.59 8.39 -55.52
C PRO A 51 -13.34 9.63 -54.66
N GLN A 52 -13.92 10.75 -55.10
CA GLN A 52 -13.76 12.12 -54.58
C GLN A 52 -13.43 12.15 -53.08
N ALA A 53 -12.43 12.96 -52.72
CA ALA A 53 -12.04 13.19 -51.34
C ALA A 53 -13.31 13.39 -50.48
N PRO A 54 -13.65 12.42 -49.59
CA PRO A 54 -14.90 12.48 -48.86
C PRO A 54 -14.90 13.73 -47.99
N GLU A 55 -16.06 14.36 -47.84
CA GLU A 55 -16.19 15.61 -47.07
C GLU A 55 -15.40 15.56 -45.76
N PRO A 56 -14.75 16.67 -45.35
CA PRO A 56 -13.91 16.71 -44.17
C PRO A 56 -14.74 16.42 -42.92
N ARG A 57 -14.80 15.13 -42.55
CA ARG A 57 -15.52 14.66 -41.37
C ARG A 57 -14.95 15.38 -40.14
N PRO A 58 -15.81 15.80 -39.19
CA PRO A 58 -15.35 16.44 -37.98
C PRO A 58 -14.35 15.54 -37.22
N PRO A 59 -13.39 16.13 -36.49
CA PRO A 59 -12.45 15.35 -35.69
C PRO A 59 -13.22 14.56 -34.62
N CYS A 60 -12.89 13.28 -34.49
CA CYS A 60 -13.23 12.47 -33.33
C CYS A 60 -12.30 12.82 -32.19
N ILE A 61 -11.01 13.02 -32.47
CA ILE A 61 -9.99 13.38 -31.48
C ILE A 61 -9.13 14.48 -32.07
N GLU A 62 -8.99 15.55 -31.30
CA GLU A 62 -8.12 16.67 -31.60
C GLU A 62 -7.23 16.93 -30.39
N THR A 63 -5.92 16.87 -30.59
CA THR A 63 -4.96 17.29 -29.57
C THR A 63 -4.17 18.49 -30.08
N ARG A 64 -3.87 19.44 -29.19
CA ARG A 64 -3.07 20.61 -29.50
C ARG A 64 -2.00 20.80 -28.42
N ASN A 65 -0.75 20.66 -28.82
CA ASN A 65 0.46 20.93 -28.04
C ASN A 65 0.49 20.20 -26.68
N LEU A 66 0.02 18.95 -26.66
CA LEU A 66 -0.03 18.16 -25.43
C LEU A 66 1.37 17.81 -24.94
N SER A 67 1.69 18.20 -23.71
CA SER A 67 2.88 17.71 -23.01
C SER A 67 2.52 17.14 -21.64
N PHE A 68 3.25 16.12 -21.24
CA PHE A 68 3.02 15.41 -19.99
C PHE A 68 4.27 14.70 -19.46
N HIS A 69 4.36 14.66 -18.14
CA HIS A 69 5.38 13.98 -17.35
C HIS A 69 4.70 13.46 -16.08
N TYR A 70 5.06 12.25 -15.62
CA TYR A 70 4.47 11.64 -14.42
C TYR A 70 5.04 12.26 -13.12
N LYS A 71 6.32 12.69 -13.13
CA LYS A 71 7.07 13.34 -12.03
C LYS A 71 7.99 14.43 -12.61
N ALA A 72 8.95 14.99 -11.88
CA ALA A 72 9.97 15.93 -12.40
C ALA A 72 11.00 15.30 -13.39
N SER A 73 10.60 14.24 -14.10
CA SER A 73 11.41 13.53 -15.09
C SER A 73 11.40 14.21 -16.46
N GLN A 74 12.24 13.72 -17.37
CA GLN A 74 12.10 13.96 -18.82
C GLN A 74 10.62 13.82 -19.26
N PRO A 75 10.10 14.72 -20.13
CA PRO A 75 8.71 14.64 -20.56
C PRO A 75 8.43 13.38 -21.39
N VAL A 76 7.39 12.64 -21.01
CA VAL A 76 6.94 11.40 -21.69
C VAL A 76 6.21 11.72 -22.99
N LEU A 77 5.49 12.85 -23.03
CA LEU A 77 4.91 13.43 -24.23
C LEU A 77 5.37 14.89 -24.34
N LYS A 78 5.80 15.28 -25.53
CA LYS A 78 6.36 16.59 -25.88
C LYS A 78 5.58 17.15 -27.07
N ASN A 79 4.76 18.18 -26.85
CA ASN A 79 4.07 18.95 -27.89
C ASN A 79 3.24 18.10 -28.90
N ILE A 80 2.52 17.06 -28.43
CA ILE A 80 1.74 16.16 -29.28
C ILE A 80 0.48 16.86 -29.82
N SER A 81 0.40 16.97 -31.15
CA SER A 81 -0.75 17.50 -31.89
C SER A 81 -1.16 16.49 -32.97
N ILE A 82 -2.27 15.77 -32.73
CA ILE A 82 -2.85 14.77 -33.65
C ILE A 82 -4.29 15.13 -34.01
N ASN A 83 -4.74 14.71 -35.19
CA ASN A 83 -6.13 14.88 -35.63
C ASN A 83 -6.69 13.59 -36.24
N VAL A 84 -7.62 12.96 -35.50
CA VAL A 84 -8.29 11.72 -35.90
C VAL A 84 -9.71 12.05 -36.38
N PRO A 85 -10.05 11.88 -37.67
CA PRO A 85 -11.40 12.11 -38.17
C PRO A 85 -12.39 11.01 -37.77
N GLN A 86 -13.67 11.35 -37.64
CA GLN A 86 -14.72 10.40 -37.25
C GLN A 86 -14.95 9.26 -38.26
N GLY A 87 -15.26 8.06 -37.75
CA GLY A 87 -15.57 6.88 -38.56
C GLY A 87 -14.41 6.38 -39.40
N ARG A 88 -13.19 6.45 -38.87
CA ARG A 88 -11.94 6.01 -39.50
C ARG A 88 -11.06 5.25 -38.52
N ILE A 89 -10.17 4.41 -39.06
CA ILE A 89 -9.10 3.76 -38.30
C ILE A 89 -7.85 4.65 -38.34
N TYR A 90 -7.31 4.99 -37.18
CA TYR A 90 -6.03 5.66 -37.00
C TYR A 90 -5.06 4.69 -36.30
N ALA A 91 -3.93 4.41 -36.94
CA ALA A 91 -2.90 3.54 -36.38
C ALA A 91 -1.79 4.37 -35.71
N LEU A 92 -1.50 4.07 -34.45
CA LEU A 92 -0.43 4.71 -33.69
C LEU A 92 0.75 3.73 -33.57
N LEU A 93 1.79 3.96 -34.37
CA LEU A 93 3.01 3.15 -34.42
C LEU A 93 4.14 3.82 -33.61
N GLY A 94 5.05 3.02 -33.08
CA GLY A 94 6.23 3.54 -32.38
C GLY A 94 6.94 2.50 -31.52
N SER A 95 8.15 2.83 -31.07
CA SER A 95 8.97 2.03 -30.16
C SER A 95 8.26 1.72 -28.83
N SER A 96 8.69 0.69 -28.11
CA SER A 96 8.18 0.46 -26.75
C SER A 96 8.61 1.60 -25.83
N GLY A 97 7.75 2.00 -24.89
CA GLY A 97 8.03 3.13 -23.99
C GLY A 97 7.89 4.55 -24.57
N CYS A 98 7.68 4.74 -25.88
CA CYS A 98 7.64 6.08 -26.50
C CYS A 98 6.44 6.97 -26.14
N GLY A 99 5.53 6.51 -25.28
CA GLY A 99 4.39 7.28 -24.77
C GLY A 99 3.01 6.89 -25.30
N LYS A 100 2.89 5.88 -26.19
CA LYS A 100 1.60 5.44 -26.80
C LYS A 100 0.47 5.27 -25.77
N THR A 101 0.61 4.34 -24.82
CA THR A 101 -0.41 4.07 -23.80
C THR A 101 -0.67 5.28 -22.88
N THR A 102 0.33 6.13 -22.64
CA THR A 102 0.17 7.41 -21.92
C THR A 102 -0.74 8.38 -22.68
N LEU A 103 -0.60 8.47 -24.01
CA LEU A 103 -1.49 9.26 -24.87
C LEU A 103 -2.91 8.68 -24.90
N LEU A 104 -3.06 7.35 -24.99
CA LEU A 104 -4.36 6.68 -24.92
C LEU A 104 -5.08 6.97 -23.59
N ARG A 105 -4.37 6.90 -22.45
CA ARG A 105 -4.91 7.24 -21.13
C ARG A 105 -5.37 8.71 -21.01
N MET A 106 -4.80 9.64 -21.77
CA MET A 106 -5.30 11.03 -21.83
C MET A 106 -6.57 11.15 -22.66
N ILE A 107 -6.63 10.46 -23.81
CA ILE A 107 -7.84 10.39 -24.65
C ILE A 107 -9.02 9.79 -23.86
N LEU A 108 -8.74 8.80 -23.00
CA LEU A 108 -9.70 8.19 -22.08
C LEU A 108 -10.09 9.08 -20.89
N GLY A 109 -9.45 10.24 -20.69
CA GLY A 109 -9.69 11.14 -19.55
C GLY A 109 -9.10 10.65 -18.21
N MET A 110 -8.30 9.58 -18.21
CA MET A 110 -7.66 9.04 -17.00
C MET A 110 -6.45 9.87 -16.55
N LEU A 111 -5.75 10.50 -17.49
CA LEU A 111 -4.64 11.41 -17.22
C LEU A 111 -4.98 12.81 -17.73
N LYS A 112 -4.77 13.83 -16.89
CA LYS A 112 -4.87 15.24 -17.32
C LYS A 112 -3.53 15.68 -17.91
N PRO A 113 -3.51 16.34 -19.07
CA PRO A 113 -2.28 16.88 -19.63
C PRO A 113 -1.74 18.03 -18.76
N LYS A 114 -0.42 18.25 -18.80
CA LYS A 114 0.22 19.35 -18.06
C LYS A 114 0.18 20.65 -18.86
N THR A 115 0.36 20.56 -20.18
CA THR A 115 0.15 21.66 -21.13
C THR A 115 -0.63 21.19 -22.34
N GLY A 116 -1.23 22.13 -23.09
CA GLY A 116 -2.00 21.83 -24.29
C GLY A 116 -3.46 21.50 -24.00
N THR A 117 -4.20 21.13 -25.04
CA THR A 117 -5.62 20.77 -24.94
C THR A 117 -5.92 19.47 -25.68
N ILE A 118 -6.90 18.74 -25.16
CA ILE A 118 -7.42 17.51 -25.76
C ILE A 118 -8.94 17.60 -25.86
N ARG A 119 -9.47 17.26 -27.02
CA ARG A 119 -10.90 17.16 -27.30
C ARG A 119 -11.21 15.82 -27.92
N VAL A 120 -12.27 15.18 -27.44
CA VAL A 120 -12.88 13.99 -28.02
C VAL A 120 -14.32 14.35 -28.38
N PHE A 121 -14.78 14.06 -29.58
CA PHE A 121 -16.07 14.52 -30.14
C PHE A 121 -16.36 16.02 -29.89
N GLY A 122 -15.32 16.87 -29.94
CA GLY A 122 -15.39 18.32 -29.67
C GLY A 122 -15.41 18.72 -28.18
N MET A 123 -15.62 17.80 -27.25
CA MET A 123 -15.69 18.03 -25.81
C MET A 123 -14.40 17.59 -25.09
N GLN A 124 -14.16 18.05 -23.87
CA GLN A 124 -13.03 17.56 -23.06
C GLN A 124 -13.35 16.16 -22.49
N PRO A 125 -12.46 15.16 -22.60
CA PRO A 125 -12.66 13.86 -21.97
C PRO A 125 -12.73 14.01 -20.43
N GLY A 126 -13.56 13.19 -19.79
CA GLY A 126 -13.89 13.29 -18.37
C GLY A 126 -15.16 14.10 -18.04
N THR A 127 -15.83 14.72 -19.01
CA THR A 127 -17.15 15.34 -18.78
C THR A 127 -18.27 14.29 -18.75
N ALA A 128 -19.36 14.59 -18.04
CA ALA A 128 -20.51 13.69 -17.92
C ALA A 128 -21.22 13.43 -19.26
N GLU A 129 -21.22 14.43 -20.15
CA GLU A 129 -21.98 14.44 -21.41
C GLU A 129 -21.39 13.48 -22.45
N ILE A 130 -20.06 13.36 -22.52
CA ILE A 130 -19.38 12.51 -23.50
C ILE A 130 -19.37 11.02 -23.12
N LYS A 131 -19.59 10.67 -21.86
CA LYS A 131 -19.51 9.28 -21.34
C LYS A 131 -18.17 8.60 -21.65
N ILE A 132 -17.08 9.37 -21.63
CA ILE A 132 -15.69 8.91 -21.77
C ILE A 132 -14.92 9.51 -20.58
N PRO A 133 -14.56 8.71 -19.56
CA PRO A 133 -14.82 7.28 -19.44
C PRO A 133 -16.32 6.92 -19.25
N GLY A 134 -16.70 5.70 -19.61
CA GLY A 134 -18.09 5.23 -19.63
C GLY A 134 -18.44 4.44 -20.90
N SER A 135 -19.73 4.38 -21.23
CA SER A 135 -20.24 3.65 -22.39
C SER A 135 -19.92 4.30 -23.75
N GLY A 136 -19.36 5.51 -23.78
CA GLY A 136 -18.97 6.21 -25.01
C GLY A 136 -17.67 5.69 -25.62
N VAL A 137 -16.92 4.84 -24.91
CA VAL A 137 -15.66 4.24 -25.38
C VAL A 137 -15.62 2.75 -25.10
N GLY A 138 -15.06 1.99 -26.03
CA GLY A 138 -14.55 0.65 -25.78
C GLY A 138 -13.04 0.69 -25.70
N TYR A 139 -12.48 0.30 -24.55
CA TYR A 139 -11.04 0.21 -24.36
C TYR A 139 -10.61 -1.24 -24.22
N MET A 140 -9.57 -1.61 -24.96
CA MET A 140 -8.84 -2.87 -24.80
C MET A 140 -7.42 -2.52 -24.34
N PRO A 141 -7.08 -2.71 -23.06
CA PRO A 141 -5.73 -2.50 -22.54
C PRO A 141 -4.74 -3.55 -23.06
N GLN A 142 -3.45 -3.18 -23.08
CA GLN A 142 -2.33 -4.04 -23.49
C GLN A 142 -2.24 -5.30 -22.61
N ASP A 143 -2.33 -5.08 -21.28
CA ASP A 143 -2.58 -6.11 -20.27
C ASP A 143 -4.08 -6.41 -20.21
N LEU A 144 -4.46 -7.65 -20.53
CA LEU A 144 -5.84 -8.00 -20.91
C LEU A 144 -6.91 -7.74 -19.82
N ALA A 145 -6.51 -7.63 -18.55
CA ALA A 145 -7.36 -7.28 -17.41
C ALA A 145 -8.68 -8.08 -17.34
N LEU A 146 -8.61 -9.41 -17.54
CA LEU A 146 -9.73 -10.35 -17.43
C LEU A 146 -9.68 -11.16 -16.14
N PHE A 147 -10.81 -11.26 -15.42
CA PHE A 147 -10.92 -12.07 -14.20
C PHE A 147 -10.64 -13.54 -14.47
N ARG A 148 -9.47 -14.04 -14.03
CA ARG A 148 -8.98 -15.38 -14.40
C ARG A 148 -9.90 -16.53 -13.96
N LEU A 149 -10.59 -16.37 -12.82
CA LEU A 149 -11.52 -17.35 -12.25
C LEU A 149 -12.92 -17.34 -12.88
N PHE A 150 -13.19 -16.49 -13.88
CA PHE A 150 -14.46 -16.48 -14.61
C PHE A 150 -14.40 -17.43 -15.80
N SER A 151 -15.56 -17.92 -16.22
CA SER A 151 -15.77 -18.49 -17.54
C SER A 151 -15.98 -17.38 -18.59
N ILE A 152 -15.79 -17.70 -19.87
CA ILE A 152 -16.08 -16.77 -20.99
C ILE A 152 -17.49 -16.17 -20.88
N ALA A 153 -18.48 -16.99 -20.52
CA ALA A 153 -19.86 -16.55 -20.29
C ALA A 153 -19.96 -15.52 -19.15
N GLU A 154 -19.32 -15.77 -18.01
CA GLU A 154 -19.34 -14.88 -16.84
C GLU A 154 -18.57 -13.58 -17.10
N THR A 155 -17.49 -13.63 -17.89
CA THR A 155 -16.76 -12.45 -18.36
C THR A 155 -17.68 -11.56 -19.20
N PHE A 156 -18.38 -12.11 -20.20
CA PHE A 156 -19.32 -11.33 -21.01
C PHE A 156 -20.54 -10.87 -20.21
N GLU A 157 -21.04 -11.66 -19.25
CA GLU A 157 -22.13 -11.26 -18.36
C GLU A 157 -21.73 -10.08 -17.47
N TYR A 158 -20.54 -10.12 -16.87
CA TYR A 158 -20.03 -9.05 -16.01
C TYR A 158 -19.85 -7.73 -16.78
N TYR A 159 -19.07 -7.72 -17.86
CA TYR A 159 -18.86 -6.50 -18.63
C TYR A 159 -20.13 -6.05 -19.37
N GLY A 160 -20.95 -6.99 -19.83
CA GLY A 160 -22.23 -6.68 -20.45
C GLY A 160 -23.16 -5.90 -19.51
N ARG A 161 -23.31 -6.36 -18.27
CA ARG A 161 -24.07 -5.63 -17.24
C ARG A 161 -23.42 -4.29 -16.88
N LEU A 162 -22.08 -4.23 -16.83
CA LEU A 162 -21.35 -3.02 -16.51
C LEU A 162 -21.59 -1.87 -17.51
N TYR A 163 -21.75 -2.22 -18.80
CA TYR A 163 -22.16 -1.30 -19.86
C TYR A 163 -23.69 -1.12 -20.00
N GLY A 164 -24.49 -1.75 -19.13
CA GLY A 164 -25.95 -1.62 -19.12
C GLY A 164 -26.69 -2.42 -20.20
N ILE A 165 -26.06 -3.44 -20.80
CA ILE A 165 -26.66 -4.24 -21.87
C ILE A 165 -27.70 -5.22 -21.29
N PRO A 166 -28.89 -5.38 -21.89
CA PRO A 166 -29.89 -6.37 -21.48
C PRO A 166 -29.35 -7.81 -21.53
N MET A 167 -29.74 -8.64 -20.57
CA MET A 167 -29.25 -10.02 -20.43
C MET A 167 -29.47 -10.89 -21.69
N GLU A 168 -30.55 -10.66 -22.42
CA GLU A 168 -30.86 -11.40 -23.65
C GLU A 168 -29.86 -11.03 -24.77
N THR A 169 -29.61 -9.74 -24.96
CA THR A 169 -28.59 -9.21 -25.87
C THR A 169 -27.17 -9.67 -25.47
N ILE A 170 -26.85 -9.77 -24.18
CA ILE A 170 -25.57 -10.35 -23.70
C ILE A 170 -25.45 -11.81 -24.17
N LYS A 171 -26.51 -12.63 -24.03
CA LYS A 171 -26.49 -14.04 -24.45
C LYS A 171 -26.37 -14.18 -25.97
N GLU A 172 -27.04 -13.33 -26.73
CA GLU A 172 -26.96 -13.27 -28.19
C GLU A 172 -25.56 -12.87 -28.66
N ARG A 173 -25.04 -11.73 -28.18
CA ARG A 173 -23.68 -11.25 -28.49
C ARG A 173 -22.61 -12.24 -28.02
N THR A 174 -22.81 -12.92 -26.89
CA THR A 174 -21.95 -14.03 -26.44
C THR A 174 -21.86 -15.15 -27.48
N LYS A 175 -22.99 -15.59 -28.03
CA LYS A 175 -22.99 -16.62 -29.08
C LYS A 175 -22.27 -16.12 -30.34
N TYR A 176 -22.58 -14.90 -30.78
CA TYR A 176 -21.96 -14.27 -31.95
C TYR A 176 -20.43 -14.16 -31.82
N TYR A 177 -19.91 -13.58 -30.74
CA TYR A 177 -18.47 -13.40 -30.57
C TYR A 177 -17.70 -14.70 -30.33
N ILE A 178 -18.32 -15.74 -29.76
CA ILE A 178 -17.72 -17.07 -29.67
C ILE A 178 -17.48 -17.65 -31.06
N GLU A 179 -18.45 -17.54 -31.96
CA GLU A 179 -18.34 -18.01 -33.34
C GLU A 179 -17.38 -17.13 -34.17
N PHE A 180 -17.58 -15.81 -34.15
CA PHE A 180 -16.80 -14.85 -34.94
C PHE A 180 -15.30 -14.86 -34.59
N LEU A 181 -14.94 -14.90 -33.30
CA LEU A 181 -13.55 -14.92 -32.85
C LEU A 181 -13.00 -16.35 -32.62
N ASN A 182 -13.75 -17.39 -33.00
CA ASN A 182 -13.37 -18.80 -32.82
C ASN A 182 -12.91 -19.11 -31.39
N LEU A 183 -13.71 -18.70 -30.40
CA LEU A 183 -13.45 -18.93 -28.97
C LEU A 183 -13.86 -20.35 -28.57
N PRO A 184 -13.21 -20.97 -27.57
CA PRO A 184 -13.67 -22.25 -27.03
C PRO A 184 -15.00 -22.09 -26.27
N GLY A 185 -15.63 -23.23 -25.94
CA GLY A 185 -16.96 -23.26 -25.35
C GLY A 185 -17.15 -22.36 -24.12
N LYS A 186 -18.31 -21.68 -24.06
CA LYS A 186 -18.65 -20.59 -23.13
C LYS A 186 -18.37 -20.84 -21.63
N ASN A 187 -18.38 -22.10 -21.18
CA ASN A 187 -18.15 -22.48 -19.79
C ASN A 187 -16.65 -22.60 -19.41
N ARG A 188 -15.73 -22.49 -20.38
CA ARG A 188 -14.29 -22.63 -20.15
C ARG A 188 -13.76 -21.43 -19.38
N LEU A 189 -12.92 -21.67 -18.36
CA LEU A 189 -12.36 -20.63 -17.51
C LEU A 189 -11.27 -19.83 -18.25
N ILE A 190 -11.12 -18.54 -17.94
CA ILE A 190 -10.08 -17.67 -18.52
C ILE A 190 -8.67 -18.22 -18.24
N THR A 191 -8.42 -18.81 -17.06
CA THR A 191 -7.17 -19.55 -16.76
C THR A 191 -6.86 -20.70 -17.72
N GLN A 192 -7.86 -21.26 -18.41
CA GLN A 192 -7.73 -22.42 -19.30
C GLN A 192 -7.59 -22.04 -20.78
N LEU A 193 -7.36 -20.75 -21.06
CA LEU A 193 -7.22 -20.16 -22.38
C LEU A 193 -5.78 -19.76 -22.66
N SER A 194 -5.32 -19.93 -23.92
CA SER A 194 -4.03 -19.39 -24.36
C SER A 194 -4.03 -17.85 -24.40
N GLY A 195 -2.87 -17.21 -24.38
CA GLY A 195 -2.79 -15.73 -24.43
C GLY A 195 -3.52 -15.11 -25.63
N GLY A 196 -3.44 -15.72 -26.82
CA GLY A 196 -4.22 -15.31 -27.99
C GLY A 196 -5.74 -15.52 -27.83
N GLN A 197 -6.17 -16.62 -27.17
CA GLN A 197 -7.59 -16.82 -26.84
C GLN A 197 -8.09 -15.77 -25.84
N GLN A 198 -7.32 -15.48 -24.78
CA GLN A 198 -7.64 -14.43 -23.81
C GLN A 198 -7.70 -13.05 -24.49
N ARG A 199 -6.77 -12.75 -25.41
CA ARG A 199 -6.76 -11.48 -26.15
C ARG A 199 -8.02 -11.30 -27.00
N ARG A 200 -8.49 -12.38 -27.64
CA ARG A 200 -9.78 -12.39 -28.36
C ARG A 200 -11.00 -12.24 -27.43
N VAL A 201 -11.00 -12.85 -26.24
CA VAL A 201 -12.06 -12.60 -25.23
C VAL A 201 -12.07 -11.13 -24.81
N SER A 202 -10.89 -10.54 -24.57
CA SER A 202 -10.75 -9.14 -24.20
C SER A 202 -11.25 -8.20 -25.30
N LEU A 203 -10.96 -8.51 -26.57
CA LEU A 203 -11.49 -7.79 -27.73
C LEU A 203 -13.02 -7.88 -27.82
N ALA A 204 -13.61 -9.08 -27.66
CA ALA A 204 -15.06 -9.25 -27.66
C ALA A 204 -15.76 -8.42 -26.56
N VAL A 205 -15.21 -8.42 -25.34
CA VAL A 205 -15.69 -7.55 -24.24
C VAL A 205 -15.71 -6.07 -24.66
N THR A 206 -14.65 -5.61 -25.33
CA THR A 206 -14.51 -4.22 -25.76
C THR A 206 -15.43 -3.83 -26.92
N LEU A 207 -15.87 -4.80 -27.72
CA LEU A 207 -16.80 -4.59 -28.84
C LEU A 207 -18.28 -4.72 -28.44
N MET A 208 -18.61 -5.47 -27.38
CA MET A 208 -19.99 -5.93 -27.13
C MET A 208 -21.01 -4.85 -26.79
N HIS A 209 -20.59 -3.61 -26.50
CA HIS A 209 -21.47 -2.46 -26.25
C HIS A 209 -21.54 -1.46 -27.41
N GLU A 210 -20.94 -1.78 -28.56
CA GLU A 210 -21.01 -0.99 -29.81
C GLU A 210 -20.70 0.52 -29.61
N PRO A 211 -19.55 0.87 -29.03
CA PRO A 211 -19.22 2.26 -28.72
C PRO A 211 -18.87 3.08 -29.99
N PRO A 212 -19.10 4.41 -29.96
CA PRO A 212 -18.71 5.31 -31.07
C PRO A 212 -17.20 5.53 -31.17
N LEU A 213 -16.43 5.25 -30.09
CA LEU A 213 -14.97 5.24 -30.08
C LEU A 213 -14.44 3.90 -29.57
N LEU A 214 -13.54 3.29 -30.31
CA LEU A 214 -12.74 2.13 -29.91
C LEU A 214 -11.28 2.55 -29.75
N ILE A 215 -10.66 2.16 -28.64
CA ILE A 215 -9.23 2.30 -28.38
C ILE A 215 -8.69 0.92 -28.08
N LEU A 216 -7.86 0.41 -28.99
CA LEU A 216 -7.36 -0.95 -28.97
C LEU A 216 -5.84 -0.94 -28.83
N ASP A 217 -5.31 -1.29 -27.66
CA ASP A 217 -3.88 -1.40 -27.41
C ASP A 217 -3.41 -2.83 -27.77
N GLU A 218 -2.74 -2.97 -28.92
CA GLU A 218 -2.24 -4.24 -29.48
C GLU A 218 -3.26 -5.40 -29.61
N PRO A 219 -4.43 -5.23 -30.26
CA PRO A 219 -5.51 -6.22 -30.22
C PRO A 219 -5.22 -7.56 -30.92
N THR A 220 -4.25 -7.60 -31.83
CA THR A 220 -3.96 -8.72 -32.75
C THR A 220 -2.73 -9.57 -32.35
N VAL A 221 -2.04 -9.22 -31.26
CA VAL A 221 -0.81 -9.90 -30.83
C VAL A 221 -1.07 -11.35 -30.39
N GLY A 222 -0.39 -12.29 -31.03
CA GLY A 222 -0.62 -13.73 -30.81
C GLY A 222 -1.91 -14.27 -31.45
N VAL A 223 -2.54 -13.53 -32.37
CA VAL A 223 -3.65 -13.99 -33.22
C VAL A 223 -3.12 -14.40 -34.60
N ASP A 224 -3.65 -15.49 -35.13
CA ASP A 224 -3.30 -16.03 -36.44
C ASP A 224 -3.65 -15.06 -37.59
N SER A 225 -2.91 -15.15 -38.69
CA SER A 225 -2.99 -14.19 -39.80
C SER A 225 -4.37 -14.17 -40.48
N VAL A 226 -5.10 -15.29 -40.51
CA VAL A 226 -6.41 -15.38 -41.15
C VAL A 226 -7.47 -14.69 -40.29
N LEU A 227 -7.48 -14.95 -38.99
CA LEU A 227 -8.41 -14.32 -38.06
C LEU A 227 -8.10 -12.83 -37.84
N ARG A 228 -6.83 -12.45 -37.88
CA ARG A 228 -6.37 -11.06 -37.90
C ARG A 228 -6.98 -10.27 -39.07
N LEU A 229 -6.95 -10.83 -40.28
CA LEU A 229 -7.62 -10.23 -41.45
C LEU A 229 -9.14 -10.11 -41.24
N LYS A 230 -9.80 -11.13 -40.67
CA LYS A 230 -11.23 -11.05 -40.32
C LYS A 230 -11.54 -9.94 -39.31
N ILE A 231 -10.69 -9.77 -38.29
CA ILE A 231 -10.82 -8.70 -37.30
C ILE A 231 -10.65 -7.32 -37.97
N TRP A 232 -9.64 -7.16 -38.82
CA TRP A 232 -9.41 -5.90 -39.54
C TRP A 232 -10.58 -5.53 -40.48
N ASN A 233 -11.06 -6.47 -41.29
CA ASN A 233 -12.23 -6.26 -42.15
C ASN A 233 -13.48 -5.85 -41.34
N TYR A 234 -13.65 -6.42 -40.13
CA TYR A 234 -14.76 -6.06 -39.24
C TYR A 234 -14.58 -4.66 -38.62
N LEU A 235 -13.36 -4.25 -38.25
CA LEU A 235 -13.09 -2.89 -37.79
C LEU A 235 -13.34 -1.85 -38.92
N GLU A 236 -12.97 -2.17 -40.16
CA GLU A 236 -13.29 -1.34 -41.32
C GLU A 236 -14.81 -1.26 -41.57
N GLU A 237 -15.53 -2.37 -41.39
CA GLU A 237 -16.99 -2.41 -41.48
C GLU A 237 -17.66 -1.55 -40.40
N LEU A 238 -17.18 -1.58 -39.16
CA LEU A 238 -17.66 -0.71 -38.07
C LEU A 238 -17.43 0.78 -38.40
N CYS A 239 -16.24 1.13 -38.90
CA CYS A 239 -15.94 2.49 -39.36
C CYS A 239 -16.81 2.94 -40.53
N GLY A 240 -17.07 2.05 -41.49
CA GLY A 240 -17.81 2.34 -42.71
C GLY A 240 -19.33 2.41 -42.52
N LYS A 241 -19.91 1.48 -41.74
CA LYS A 241 -21.37 1.34 -41.56
C LYS A 241 -21.91 2.04 -40.32
N LEU A 242 -21.22 1.92 -39.18
CA LEU A 242 -21.69 2.46 -37.89
C LEU A 242 -21.03 3.80 -37.52
N GLY A 243 -20.03 4.24 -38.28
CA GLY A 243 -19.31 5.49 -38.02
C GLY A 243 -18.40 5.44 -36.78
N THR A 244 -18.18 4.26 -36.19
CA THR A 244 -17.26 4.07 -35.06
C THR A 244 -15.86 4.51 -35.45
N THR A 245 -15.21 5.31 -34.60
CA THR A 245 -13.80 5.68 -34.78
C THR A 245 -12.92 4.68 -34.05
N VAL A 246 -11.82 4.25 -34.66
CA VAL A 246 -10.91 3.26 -34.07
C VAL A 246 -9.52 3.87 -33.96
N ILE A 247 -8.97 3.94 -32.75
CA ILE A 247 -7.52 4.03 -32.55
C ILE A 247 -7.00 2.63 -32.29
N ILE A 248 -5.95 2.25 -33.00
CA ILE A 248 -5.24 0.99 -32.81
C ILE A 248 -3.74 1.25 -32.63
N THR A 249 -3.14 0.70 -31.58
CA THR A 249 -1.69 0.50 -31.56
C THR A 249 -1.40 -0.90 -32.09
N THR A 250 -0.29 -1.05 -32.80
CA THR A 250 0.17 -2.36 -33.25
C THR A 250 1.68 -2.31 -33.43
N HIS A 251 2.33 -3.46 -33.25
CA HIS A 251 3.74 -3.63 -33.62
C HIS A 251 3.88 -4.24 -35.03
N TYR A 252 2.78 -4.61 -35.68
CA TYR A 252 2.76 -5.14 -37.04
C TYR A 252 2.53 -4.00 -38.04
N THR A 253 3.60 -3.53 -38.67
CA THR A 253 3.59 -2.41 -39.62
C THR A 253 2.64 -2.61 -40.80
N GLU A 254 2.53 -3.84 -41.33
CA GLU A 254 1.57 -4.17 -42.39
C GLU A 254 0.09 -4.07 -41.97
N GLU A 255 -0.25 -4.19 -40.68
CA GLU A 255 -1.63 -3.94 -40.22
C GLU A 255 -1.99 -2.45 -40.32
N ALA A 256 -1.07 -1.59 -39.91
CA ALA A 256 -1.25 -0.13 -39.97
C ALA A 256 -1.37 0.39 -41.41
N ARG A 257 -0.95 -0.38 -42.42
CA ARG A 257 -1.08 -0.04 -43.85
C ARG A 257 -2.54 0.10 -44.31
N ASN A 258 -3.47 -0.59 -43.66
CA ASN A 258 -4.90 -0.52 -43.94
C ASN A 258 -5.61 0.63 -43.21
N SER A 259 -4.92 1.32 -42.29
CA SER A 259 -5.48 2.48 -41.60
C SER A 259 -5.68 3.68 -42.54
N TYR A 260 -6.61 4.56 -42.20
CA TYR A 260 -6.79 5.82 -42.92
C TYR A 260 -5.55 6.73 -42.79
N ARG A 261 -4.92 6.70 -41.61
CA ARG A 261 -3.79 7.54 -41.22
C ARG A 261 -2.92 6.83 -40.19
N VAL A 262 -1.61 6.96 -40.34
CA VAL A 262 -0.60 6.46 -39.40
C VAL A 262 0.06 7.64 -38.72
N GLY A 263 0.10 7.62 -37.38
CA GLY A 263 0.96 8.48 -36.58
C GLY A 263 2.16 7.69 -36.07
N PHE A 264 3.37 8.11 -36.44
CA PHE A 264 4.62 7.56 -35.91
C PHE A 264 5.06 8.33 -34.67
N VAL A 265 5.16 7.67 -33.52
CA VAL A 265 5.64 8.24 -32.25
C VAL A 265 7.02 7.70 -31.89
N ASP A 266 7.95 8.59 -31.60
CA ASP A 266 9.21 8.23 -30.96
C ASP A 266 9.65 9.26 -29.92
N SER A 267 10.18 8.79 -28.78
CA SER A 267 10.71 9.62 -27.69
C SER A 267 9.77 10.77 -27.28
N GLY A 268 8.46 10.49 -27.24
CA GLY A 268 7.41 11.42 -26.84
C GLY A 268 6.98 12.46 -27.87
N ILE A 269 7.42 12.40 -29.14
CA ILE A 269 6.95 13.28 -30.23
C ILE A 269 6.34 12.48 -31.41
N ILE A 270 5.49 13.13 -32.20
CA ILE A 270 5.06 12.63 -33.51
C ILE A 270 6.17 12.95 -34.54
N LEU A 271 6.71 11.93 -35.21
CA LEU A 271 7.68 12.08 -36.30
C LEU A 271 6.99 12.43 -37.63
N ALA A 272 5.88 11.74 -37.93
CA ALA A 272 5.05 12.00 -39.10
C ALA A 272 3.61 11.50 -38.86
N GLU A 273 2.65 12.18 -39.47
CA GLU A 273 1.23 11.79 -39.49
C GLU A 273 0.61 12.01 -40.88
N ASP A 274 0.42 10.95 -41.67
CA ASP A 274 -0.28 11.00 -42.97
C ASP A 274 -0.84 9.61 -43.34
N ASN A 275 -1.47 9.50 -44.51
CA ASN A 275 -1.95 8.25 -45.06
C ASN A 275 -0.76 7.29 -45.39
N PRO A 276 -0.87 5.98 -45.08
CA PRO A 276 0.17 4.98 -45.40
C PRO A 276 0.78 5.07 -46.80
N GLN A 277 -0.05 5.19 -47.84
CA GLN A 277 0.44 5.19 -49.23
C GLN A 277 1.20 6.46 -49.57
N ARG A 278 0.81 7.61 -48.99
CA ARG A 278 1.53 8.87 -49.15
C ARG A 278 2.89 8.84 -48.46
N LEU A 279 2.97 8.24 -47.28
CA LEU A 279 4.23 8.06 -46.55
C LEU A 279 5.19 7.16 -47.34
N LEU A 280 4.73 6.00 -47.81
CA LEU A 280 5.51 5.09 -48.66
C LEU A 280 6.03 5.79 -49.92
N PHE A 281 5.17 6.55 -50.62
CA PHE A 281 5.55 7.30 -51.82
C PHE A 281 6.54 8.43 -51.52
N LYS A 282 6.28 9.24 -50.48
CA LYS A 282 7.11 10.40 -50.11
C LYS A 282 8.55 10.01 -49.76
N TYR A 283 8.72 8.90 -49.04
CA TYR A 283 10.03 8.39 -48.61
C TYR A 283 10.59 7.29 -49.56
N ASN A 284 9.90 7.00 -50.68
CA ASN A 284 10.29 5.99 -51.67
C ASN A 284 10.58 4.59 -51.05
N CYS A 285 9.78 4.21 -50.06
CA CYS A 285 9.94 3.02 -49.24
C CYS A 285 8.98 1.88 -49.66
N ARG A 286 9.32 0.63 -49.31
CA ARG A 286 8.48 -0.55 -49.64
C ARG A 286 7.56 -0.95 -48.49
N SER A 287 7.99 -0.74 -47.25
CA SER A 287 7.22 -0.99 -46.03
C SER A 287 7.10 0.27 -45.16
N LEU A 288 6.12 0.29 -44.25
CA LEU A 288 6.01 1.35 -43.24
C LEU A 288 7.12 1.28 -42.19
N GLU A 289 7.80 0.13 -42.08
CA GLU A 289 8.95 -0.06 -41.19
C GLU A 289 10.19 0.69 -41.73
N ASP A 290 10.45 0.61 -43.04
CA ASP A 290 11.50 1.39 -43.70
C ASP A 290 11.27 2.90 -43.51
N VAL A 291 10.02 3.36 -43.63
CA VAL A 291 9.66 4.78 -43.42
C VAL A 291 9.94 5.20 -41.97
N PHE A 292 9.56 4.37 -40.99
CA PHE A 292 9.81 4.65 -39.59
C PHE A 292 11.32 4.70 -39.28
N LEU A 293 12.09 3.77 -39.86
CA LEU A 293 13.54 3.73 -39.72
C LEU A 293 14.20 4.98 -40.32
N GLU A 294 13.85 5.40 -41.53
CA GLU A 294 14.43 6.62 -42.11
C GLU A 294 14.05 7.87 -41.30
N LEU A 295 12.81 7.99 -40.81
CA LEU A 295 12.40 9.09 -39.91
C LEU A 295 13.21 9.12 -38.60
N CYS A 296 13.51 7.96 -38.02
CA CYS A 296 14.37 7.85 -36.85
C CYS A 296 15.84 8.23 -37.17
N LEU A 297 16.35 7.83 -38.34
CA LEU A 297 17.71 8.15 -38.79
C LEU A 297 17.86 9.64 -39.17
N GLU A 298 16.89 10.24 -39.85
CA GLU A 298 16.81 11.68 -40.11
C GLU A 298 16.87 12.47 -38.80
N ARG A 299 16.09 12.07 -37.79
CA ARG A 299 16.11 12.67 -36.45
C ARG A 299 17.48 12.54 -35.78
N ALA A 300 18.09 11.35 -35.81
CA ALA A 300 19.40 11.11 -35.19
C ALA A 300 20.55 11.90 -35.86
N ARG A 301 20.36 12.38 -37.09
CA ARG A 301 21.31 13.25 -37.81
C ARG A 301 21.15 14.76 -37.47
N LEU A 302 20.09 15.16 -36.77
CA LEU A 302 19.86 16.55 -36.37
C LEU A 302 20.46 16.80 -34.97
N PRO A 303 21.41 17.74 -34.81
CA PRO A 303 21.91 18.10 -33.48
C PRO A 303 20.81 18.79 -32.67
N GLU A 304 20.63 18.38 -31.41
CA GLU A 304 19.62 18.98 -30.53
C GLU A 304 19.97 20.46 -30.23
N ILE A 305 19.14 21.37 -30.73
CA ILE A 305 19.23 22.80 -30.39
C ILE A 305 18.66 22.97 -28.98
N SER A 306 19.54 23.01 -27.97
CA SER A 306 19.20 23.33 -26.59
C SER A 306 18.78 24.80 -26.47
N VAL A 307 17.48 25.04 -26.37
CA VAL A 307 16.92 26.38 -26.13
C VAL A 307 17.24 26.81 -24.69
N HIS A 308 18.32 27.56 -24.52
CA HIS A 308 18.61 28.26 -23.28
C HIS A 308 17.76 29.54 -23.22
N ASN A 309 16.75 29.56 -22.35
CA ASN A 309 16.02 30.79 -22.01
C ASN A 309 16.98 31.75 -21.32
N GLY A 310 17.25 32.89 -21.95
CA GLY A 310 18.18 33.89 -21.43
C GLY A 310 17.60 34.65 -20.23
N ASN A 311 18.42 34.82 -19.19
CA ASN A 311 18.25 35.88 -18.21
C ASN A 311 19.19 37.03 -18.55
N ASN A 312 18.63 38.23 -18.69
CA ASN A 312 19.37 39.45 -18.98
C ASN A 312 20.27 39.84 -17.79
N GLN A 313 21.59 39.92 -18.01
CA GLN A 313 22.40 40.94 -17.35
C GLN A 313 23.34 41.60 -18.37
N SER A 314 23.45 42.91 -18.23
CA SER A 314 24.10 43.81 -19.18
C SER A 314 25.60 43.91 -18.96
N THR A 315 26.39 43.84 -20.03
CA THR A 315 27.71 44.48 -20.08
C THR A 315 27.98 45.07 -21.45
N GLN A 316 28.70 46.19 -21.48
CA GLN A 316 28.81 47.09 -22.62
C GLN A 316 30.11 46.90 -23.44
N VAL A 317 30.00 47.20 -24.75
CA VAL A 317 30.98 47.96 -25.57
C VAL A 317 32.27 47.26 -26.08
N ASN A 318 32.36 47.22 -27.43
CA ASN A 318 33.55 47.30 -28.31
C ASN A 318 34.72 46.28 -28.15
N THR A 319 35.50 45.90 -29.17
CA THR A 319 35.54 46.10 -30.64
C THR A 319 36.57 45.11 -31.21
N GLY A 320 36.47 44.70 -32.48
CA GLY A 320 37.67 44.27 -33.23
C GLY A 320 37.53 42.99 -34.05
N ASN A 321 37.83 43.10 -35.35
CA ASN A 321 37.96 41.98 -36.28
C ASN A 321 39.13 41.05 -35.89
N GLN A 322 39.01 39.74 -36.15
CA GLN A 322 39.91 39.04 -37.08
C GLN A 322 39.40 37.64 -37.48
N GLN A 323 40.04 37.05 -38.50
CA GLN A 323 39.49 35.98 -39.34
C GLN A 323 39.97 34.57 -38.95
N HIS A 324 39.15 33.58 -39.32
CA HIS A 324 39.47 32.17 -39.60
C HIS A 324 40.80 31.57 -39.08
N THR A 325 40.68 30.50 -38.27
CA THR A 325 41.46 29.28 -38.51
C THR A 325 40.75 28.06 -37.92
N ILE A 326 40.81 26.93 -38.63
CA ILE A 326 40.36 25.61 -38.15
C ILE A 326 41.58 24.90 -37.54
N PRO A 327 41.43 24.23 -36.39
CA PRO A 327 42.15 22.97 -36.24
C PRO A 327 41.31 21.80 -35.68
N GLN A 328 41.58 20.68 -36.32
CA GLN A 328 41.38 19.26 -35.99
C GLN A 328 41.08 18.86 -34.54
N VAL A 329 40.18 17.88 -34.42
CA VAL A 329 39.96 17.06 -33.21
C VAL A 329 41.17 16.15 -32.97
N GLN A 330 41.65 16.10 -31.73
CA GLN A 330 42.60 15.10 -31.26
C GLN A 330 42.08 14.50 -29.95
N ILE A 331 41.96 13.18 -29.90
CA ILE A 331 41.46 12.44 -28.72
C ILE A 331 42.65 12.13 -27.81
N ILE A 332 42.57 12.55 -26.55
CA ILE A 332 43.43 12.03 -25.46
C ILE A 332 42.53 11.68 -24.28
N VAL A 333 42.75 10.49 -23.73
CA VAL A 333 42.19 10.01 -22.46
C VAL A 333 43.21 10.33 -21.39
N GLU A 334 42.78 10.85 -20.23
CA GLU A 334 43.65 10.89 -19.06
C GLU A 334 42.86 10.71 -17.76
N GLU A 335 43.35 9.78 -16.93
CA GLU A 335 43.02 9.66 -15.51
C GLU A 335 43.65 10.83 -14.74
N SER A 336 43.18 11.14 -13.54
CA SER A 336 43.98 11.94 -12.60
C SER A 336 43.75 11.52 -11.15
N ASP A 337 44.85 11.08 -10.55
CA ASP A 337 45.01 10.93 -9.12
C ASP A 337 45.37 12.28 -8.48
N GLY A 338 44.99 12.45 -7.22
CA GLY A 338 45.91 12.97 -6.20
C GLY A 338 46.40 14.43 -6.25
N ASN A 339 45.77 15.22 -5.36
CA ASN A 339 46.43 15.80 -4.16
C ASN A 339 46.75 17.32 -4.09
N ARG A 340 46.32 17.88 -2.95
CA ARG A 340 47.01 18.84 -2.04
C ARG A 340 46.72 20.35 -2.02
N GLN A 341 46.62 20.79 -0.74
CA GLN A 341 46.75 22.12 -0.12
C GLN A 341 45.51 23.02 -0.19
N GLU A 342 44.75 23.24 0.91
CA GLU A 342 45.08 23.79 2.26
C GLU A 342 45.44 25.28 2.30
N SER A 343 44.51 26.09 2.83
CA SER A 343 44.68 27.17 3.83
C SER A 343 43.45 28.11 3.73
N SER A 344 42.47 28.12 4.65
CA SER A 344 42.47 28.53 6.07
C SER A 344 42.46 30.05 6.32
N SER A 345 41.33 30.59 6.81
CA SER A 345 41.14 31.81 7.66
C SER A 345 39.68 32.29 7.46
N SER A 346 38.77 32.16 8.44
CA SER A 346 38.51 33.04 9.61
C SER A 346 37.98 34.44 9.24
N SER A 347 37.01 35.08 9.92
CA SER A 347 36.12 34.76 11.07
C SER A 347 35.21 35.99 11.32
N SER A 348 34.39 36.01 12.39
CA SER A 348 33.58 37.15 12.92
C SER A 348 32.37 37.58 12.05
N SER A 349 31.10 37.43 12.46
CA SER A 349 30.31 38.12 13.53
C SER A 349 29.91 39.56 13.16
N SER A 350 28.70 40.10 13.41
CA SER A 350 27.58 39.71 14.31
C SER A 350 26.26 40.41 13.93
N SER A 351 25.12 39.97 14.52
CA SER A 351 23.91 40.76 14.91
C SER A 351 23.31 41.80 13.92
N ASP A 352 22.02 41.73 13.58
CA ASP A 352 20.95 42.12 14.53
C ASP A 352 19.53 41.57 14.24
N ARG A 353 18.62 41.71 15.22
CA ARG A 353 17.21 41.25 15.19
C ARG A 353 16.20 42.38 15.47
N SER A 354 15.10 42.38 14.74
CA SER A 354 13.73 42.76 15.18
C SER A 354 12.77 42.36 14.04
N ILE A 355 11.82 41.42 14.17
CA ILE A 355 10.67 41.31 15.09
C ILE A 355 9.77 42.54 15.05
N GLU A 356 8.61 42.39 14.39
CA GLU A 356 7.34 42.83 14.97
C GLU A 356 6.20 41.86 14.55
N GLN A 357 5.31 41.56 15.50
CA GLN A 357 4.08 40.80 15.29
C GLN A 357 2.94 41.78 14.92
N ILE A 358 1.81 41.30 14.42
CA ILE A 358 0.45 41.67 14.91
C ILE A 358 -0.62 40.78 14.25
N GLU A 359 -1.76 40.69 14.92
CA GLU A 359 -2.76 39.64 14.78
C GLU A 359 -3.80 39.84 13.67
N MET A 360 -4.33 38.68 13.24
CA MET A 360 -5.67 38.43 12.72
C MET A 360 -6.78 39.34 13.30
N SER A 361 -7.60 39.98 12.44
CA SER A 361 -9.08 40.01 12.60
C SER A 361 -9.86 40.78 11.50
N GLN A 362 -11.16 40.44 11.44
CA GLN A 362 -12.32 41.21 10.93
C GLN A 362 -12.72 41.16 9.43
N ILE A 363 -13.96 40.65 9.26
CA ILE A 363 -14.85 40.78 8.10
C ILE A 363 -15.77 42.00 8.34
N PRO A 364 -16.06 42.80 7.32
CA PRO A 364 -17.45 43.16 6.98
C PRO A 364 -17.71 42.82 5.50
N LYS A 365 -18.77 42.11 5.09
CA LYS A 365 -20.22 42.32 5.23
C LYS A 365 -20.77 43.61 4.60
N ASP A 366 -21.68 43.36 3.66
CA ASP A 366 -22.80 44.17 3.19
C ASP A 366 -22.51 45.45 2.37
N LEU A 367 -22.93 45.46 1.09
CA LEU A 367 -24.16 46.18 0.69
C LEU A 367 -24.56 45.88 -0.76
N ASN A 368 -25.81 46.23 -1.09
CA ASN A 368 -26.60 45.63 -2.17
C ASN A 368 -27.02 46.67 -3.23
N ASN A 369 -27.34 46.18 -4.44
CA ASN A 369 -28.21 46.76 -5.48
C ASN A 369 -27.78 47.99 -6.33
N ASN A 370 -27.86 47.76 -7.65
CA ASN A 370 -28.43 48.62 -8.72
C ASN A 370 -27.71 49.95 -9.07
N ASP A 371 -27.65 50.44 -10.33
CA ASP A 371 -28.48 50.17 -11.51
C ASP A 371 -27.70 50.27 -12.87
N ASN A 372 -28.23 49.58 -13.88
CA ASN A 372 -28.16 49.77 -15.35
C ASN A 372 -27.29 50.93 -15.94
N ASN A 373 -26.43 50.72 -16.96
CA ASN A 373 -26.89 50.54 -18.36
C ASN A 373 -25.79 50.21 -19.42
N ASN A 374 -26.24 49.51 -20.48
CA ASN A 374 -25.81 49.53 -21.91
C ASN A 374 -24.52 48.85 -22.45
N ASN A 375 -24.80 47.79 -23.24
CA ASN A 375 -24.27 47.46 -24.59
C ASN A 375 -22.78 47.08 -24.75
N ASN A 376 -22.46 45.84 -25.19
CA ASN A 376 -22.52 45.51 -26.63
C ASN A 376 -22.65 44.01 -26.99
N MET A 377 -23.08 43.82 -28.23
CA MET A 377 -23.54 42.61 -28.96
C MET A 377 -22.69 41.32 -28.86
N VAL A 378 -23.41 40.18 -28.83
CA VAL A 378 -22.91 38.81 -29.08
C VAL A 378 -23.32 38.35 -30.49
N PRO A 379 -22.44 37.77 -31.32
CA PRO A 379 -22.83 37.16 -32.60
C PRO A 379 -23.40 35.74 -32.44
N ALA A 380 -24.41 35.43 -33.25
CA ALA A 380 -25.17 34.19 -33.28
C ALA A 380 -24.36 32.88 -33.44
N THR A 381 -24.82 31.82 -32.78
CA THR A 381 -24.47 30.43 -33.07
C THR A 381 -25.29 29.87 -34.25
N LEU A 382 -24.65 29.10 -35.11
CA LEU A 382 -25.28 28.42 -36.26
C LEU A 382 -26.04 27.14 -35.82
N PRO A 383 -27.12 26.77 -36.53
CA PRO A 383 -27.94 25.60 -36.18
C PRO A 383 -27.30 24.27 -36.59
N ILE A 384 -27.55 23.23 -35.79
CA ILE A 384 -27.09 21.85 -36.01
C ILE A 384 -28.06 21.15 -36.99
N PRO A 385 -27.58 20.41 -38.02
CA PRO A 385 -28.43 19.67 -38.93
C PRO A 385 -29.01 18.38 -38.30
N PRO A 386 -30.17 17.88 -38.76
CA PRO A 386 -30.86 16.76 -38.13
C PRO A 386 -30.22 15.40 -38.43
N ILE A 387 -30.21 14.53 -37.42
CA ILE A 387 -29.86 13.11 -37.56
C ILE A 387 -31.06 12.37 -38.17
N HIS A 388 -30.88 11.71 -39.31
CA HIS A 388 -31.93 10.88 -39.90
C HIS A 388 -32.06 9.52 -39.16
N PRO A 389 -33.29 8.96 -39.05
CA PRO A 389 -33.55 7.78 -38.26
C PRO A 389 -33.35 6.49 -39.07
N ASN A 390 -32.82 5.44 -38.42
CA ASN A 390 -33.26 4.04 -38.54
C ASN A 390 -32.41 3.11 -37.68
N ALA A 391 -32.78 3.00 -36.40
CA ALA A 391 -32.44 1.87 -35.53
C ALA A 391 -33.71 1.48 -34.75
N PRO A 392 -34.02 0.19 -34.57
CA PRO A 392 -35.33 -0.25 -34.11
C PRO A 392 -35.60 0.15 -32.64
N GLN A 393 -36.79 0.69 -32.39
CA GLN A 393 -37.23 1.07 -31.05
C GLN A 393 -37.56 -0.17 -30.20
N SER A 394 -36.78 -0.41 -29.14
CA SER A 394 -37.22 -1.25 -28.02
C SER A 394 -38.01 -0.39 -27.03
N GLN A 395 -39.31 -0.65 -26.90
CA GLN A 395 -40.20 0.04 -25.95
C GLN A 395 -39.83 -0.32 -24.50
N MET A 396 -39.62 0.69 -23.65
CA MET A 396 -39.93 0.62 -22.21
C MET A 396 -40.40 1.99 -21.69
N ASP A 397 -41.71 2.08 -21.51
CA ASP A 397 -42.53 2.95 -20.66
C ASP A 397 -41.99 4.31 -20.18
N ASN A 398 -42.59 5.37 -20.75
CA ASN A 398 -42.64 6.71 -20.17
C ASN A 398 -43.38 6.70 -18.82
N LYS A 399 -42.72 7.18 -17.76
CA LYS A 399 -43.39 7.92 -16.67
C LYS A 399 -42.73 9.27 -16.47
N ASN A 400 -43.55 10.32 -16.61
CA ASN A 400 -43.12 11.71 -16.55
C ASN A 400 -42.58 12.08 -15.16
N SER A 401 -41.40 12.70 -15.11
CA SER A 401 -41.07 13.67 -14.07
C SER A 401 -40.27 14.84 -14.66
N THR A 402 -41.01 15.93 -14.87
CA THR A 402 -40.59 17.32 -15.11
C THR A 402 -39.15 17.69 -14.75
N GLY A 403 -38.52 18.49 -15.62
CA GLY A 403 -37.14 18.94 -15.46
C GLY A 403 -36.84 19.65 -14.14
N LYS A 404 -35.87 19.09 -13.42
CA LYS A 404 -34.90 19.79 -12.57
C LYS A 404 -33.53 19.25 -12.96
N GLY A 405 -32.48 20.06 -12.89
CA GLY A 405 -31.11 19.59 -13.15
C GLY A 405 -30.79 18.44 -12.21
N THR A 406 -30.73 17.21 -12.73
CA THR A 406 -30.52 16.02 -11.92
C THR A 406 -29.08 16.02 -11.44
N SER A 407 -28.88 16.27 -10.14
CA SER A 407 -27.68 15.85 -9.44
C SER A 407 -27.35 14.42 -9.87
N GLN A 408 -26.13 14.19 -10.36
CA GLN A 408 -25.69 12.87 -10.80
C GLN A 408 -25.87 11.88 -9.64
N ALA A 409 -26.82 10.96 -9.77
CA ALA A 409 -27.14 9.97 -8.74
C ALA A 409 -25.84 9.32 -8.25
N TRP A 410 -25.65 9.27 -6.93
CA TRP A 410 -24.38 8.90 -6.29
C TRP A 410 -23.89 7.48 -6.61
N LEU A 411 -24.82 6.59 -6.96
CA LEU A 411 -24.59 5.17 -7.27
C LEU A 411 -25.36 4.78 -8.55
N ASP A 412 -24.73 4.04 -9.46
CA ASP A 412 -25.41 3.34 -10.56
C ASP A 412 -25.77 1.90 -10.11
N TYR A 413 -27.06 1.59 -10.02
CA TYR A 413 -27.52 0.29 -9.52
C TYR A 413 -27.16 -0.88 -10.45
N GLY A 414 -27.05 -0.65 -11.76
CA GLY A 414 -26.64 -1.68 -12.72
C GLY A 414 -25.16 -2.04 -12.57
N ARG A 415 -24.30 -1.02 -12.43
CA ARG A 415 -22.85 -1.22 -12.18
C ARG A 415 -22.59 -1.82 -10.81
N PHE A 416 -23.30 -1.33 -9.78
CA PHE A 416 -23.17 -1.84 -8.42
C PHE A 416 -23.61 -3.30 -8.29
N THR A 417 -24.73 -3.70 -8.90
CA THR A 417 -25.17 -5.12 -8.90
C THR A 417 -24.23 -6.01 -9.72
N ALA A 418 -23.61 -5.51 -10.80
CA ALA A 418 -22.55 -6.22 -11.52
C ALA A 418 -21.31 -6.45 -10.65
N LEU A 419 -20.86 -5.44 -9.88
CA LEU A 419 -19.76 -5.54 -8.93
C LEU A 419 -20.05 -6.53 -7.77
N LEU A 420 -21.28 -6.49 -7.22
CA LEU A 420 -21.72 -7.45 -6.21
C LEU A 420 -21.76 -8.88 -6.75
N ALA A 421 -22.30 -9.09 -7.96
CA ALA A 421 -22.32 -10.41 -8.59
C ALA A 421 -20.89 -10.94 -8.85
N LYS A 422 -19.98 -10.07 -9.29
CA LYS A 422 -18.55 -10.37 -9.47
C LYS A 422 -17.91 -10.82 -8.15
N ASN A 423 -18.07 -10.03 -7.08
CA ASN A 423 -17.55 -10.38 -5.76
C ASN A 423 -18.18 -11.68 -5.23
N TYR A 424 -19.49 -11.86 -5.36
CA TYR A 424 -20.15 -13.11 -4.97
C TYR A 424 -19.64 -14.36 -5.72
N LEU A 425 -19.35 -14.25 -7.02
CA LEU A 425 -18.75 -15.35 -7.79
C LEU A 425 -17.32 -15.66 -7.35
N LEU A 426 -16.51 -14.64 -7.07
CA LEU A 426 -15.16 -14.79 -6.50
C LEU A 426 -15.22 -15.39 -5.08
N TYR A 427 -16.23 -15.03 -4.28
CA TYR A 427 -16.50 -15.57 -2.94
C TYR A 427 -16.86 -17.05 -2.97
N ARG A 428 -17.87 -17.40 -3.76
CA ARG A 428 -18.35 -18.78 -3.86
C ARG A 428 -17.27 -19.74 -4.37
N ARG A 429 -16.30 -19.25 -5.16
CA ARG A 429 -15.16 -20.03 -5.67
C ARG A 429 -13.94 -19.99 -4.76
N ASN A 430 -13.95 -19.20 -3.68
CA ASN A 430 -12.90 -19.14 -2.68
C ASN A 430 -13.42 -19.55 -1.28
N PRO A 431 -13.54 -20.86 -0.98
CA PRO A 431 -14.13 -21.36 0.27
C PRO A 431 -13.41 -20.86 1.53
N VAL A 432 -12.11 -20.56 1.44
CA VAL A 432 -11.30 -20.03 2.57
C VAL A 432 -11.88 -18.70 3.06
N SER A 433 -12.18 -17.78 2.15
CA SER A 433 -12.79 -16.48 2.49
C SER A 433 -14.21 -16.60 3.06
N ILE A 434 -14.94 -17.68 2.75
CA ILE A 434 -16.29 -17.91 3.29
C ILE A 434 -16.23 -18.21 4.79
N ILE A 435 -15.26 -19.06 5.17
CA ILE A 435 -15.04 -19.51 6.55
C ILE A 435 -14.58 -18.32 7.41
N LEU A 436 -13.58 -17.57 6.93
CA LEU A 436 -13.06 -16.37 7.60
C LEU A 436 -14.15 -15.33 7.91
N MET A 437 -15.08 -15.08 6.97
CA MET A 437 -16.05 -13.99 7.11
C MET A 437 -17.32 -14.32 7.91
N ASN A 438 -17.75 -15.58 8.03
CA ASN A 438 -18.99 -15.92 8.76
C ASN A 438 -18.76 -16.72 10.03
N VAL A 439 -17.82 -17.66 10.01
CA VAL A 439 -17.66 -18.62 11.11
C VAL A 439 -16.92 -17.96 12.29
N ILE A 440 -15.90 -17.15 12.00
CA ILE A 440 -15.09 -16.49 13.04
C ILE A 440 -15.90 -15.47 13.85
N PRO A 441 -16.66 -14.52 13.26
CA PRO A 441 -17.51 -13.60 14.04
C PRO A 441 -18.55 -14.33 14.90
N LEU A 442 -19.16 -15.38 14.36
CA LEU A 442 -20.18 -16.17 15.08
C LEU A 442 -19.59 -16.83 16.33
N VAL A 443 -18.38 -17.40 16.22
CA VAL A 443 -17.67 -18.01 17.36
C VAL A 443 -17.24 -16.94 18.38
N GLN A 444 -16.72 -15.80 17.93
CA GLN A 444 -16.32 -14.69 18.80
C GLN A 444 -17.49 -14.12 19.61
N VAL A 445 -18.64 -13.87 18.98
CA VAL A 445 -19.87 -13.41 19.65
C VAL A 445 -20.37 -14.46 20.65
N THR A 446 -20.39 -15.74 20.26
CA THR A 446 -20.83 -16.83 21.14
C THR A 446 -19.96 -16.94 22.39
N LEU A 447 -18.64 -16.86 22.26
CA LEU A 447 -17.71 -16.88 23.39
C LEU A 447 -17.94 -15.69 24.35
N PHE A 448 -18.08 -14.48 23.82
CA PHE A 448 -18.34 -13.28 24.62
C PHE A 448 -19.64 -13.37 25.42
N CYS A 449 -20.73 -13.85 24.80
CA CYS A 449 -22.01 -14.05 25.46
C CYS A 449 -21.98 -15.13 26.55
N VAL A 450 -20.99 -16.03 26.56
CA VAL A 450 -20.82 -17.02 27.63
C VAL A 450 -20.00 -16.46 28.81
N THR A 451 -19.02 -15.57 28.54
CA THR A 451 -18.06 -15.10 29.56
C THR A 451 -18.50 -13.85 30.31
N PHE A 452 -19.15 -12.87 29.67
CA PHE A 452 -19.45 -11.56 30.27
C PHE A 452 -20.94 -11.34 30.63
N ALA A 453 -21.78 -12.37 30.49
CA ALA A 453 -23.24 -12.27 30.58
C ALA A 453 -23.84 -12.40 32.00
N ARG A 454 -23.03 -12.32 33.07
CA ARG A 454 -23.49 -12.54 34.45
C ARG A 454 -23.14 -11.37 35.35
N ASN A 455 -24.00 -11.10 36.33
CA ASN A 455 -23.72 -10.14 37.39
C ASN A 455 -22.58 -10.66 38.29
N PRO A 456 -21.79 -9.77 38.92
CA PRO A 456 -20.75 -10.17 39.84
C PRO A 456 -21.36 -10.72 41.15
N GLU A 457 -21.04 -11.95 41.49
CA GLU A 457 -21.41 -12.63 42.74
C GLU A 457 -20.17 -12.87 43.60
N ASN A 458 -20.31 -12.91 44.93
CA ASN A 458 -19.23 -13.16 45.90
C ASN A 458 -18.07 -12.14 45.86
N ILE A 459 -18.36 -10.83 45.68
CA ILE A 459 -17.34 -9.76 45.71
C ILE A 459 -16.72 -9.70 47.12
N PRO A 460 -15.41 -9.95 47.32
CA PRO A 460 -14.83 -9.94 48.66
C PRO A 460 -14.65 -8.52 49.21
N VAL A 461 -15.18 -8.27 50.41
CA VAL A 461 -15.20 -6.97 51.10
C VAL A 461 -14.66 -7.14 52.52
N ALA A 462 -13.69 -6.31 52.89
CA ALA A 462 -13.12 -6.28 54.23
C ALA A 462 -14.00 -5.45 55.18
N ILE A 463 -14.25 -5.98 56.39
CA ILE A 463 -15.00 -5.32 57.46
C ILE A 463 -14.09 -5.14 58.68
N VAL A 464 -13.99 -3.90 59.17
CA VAL A 464 -13.32 -3.57 60.44
C VAL A 464 -14.34 -2.96 61.38
N ASN A 465 -14.75 -3.70 62.42
CA ASN A 465 -15.68 -3.21 63.42
C ASN A 465 -14.98 -3.06 64.78
N PHE A 466 -14.79 -1.82 65.24
CA PHE A 466 -14.18 -1.55 66.55
C PHE A 466 -15.18 -1.59 67.73
N GLU A 467 -16.47 -1.91 67.51
CA GLU A 467 -17.45 -2.12 68.58
C GLU A 467 -17.60 -3.61 68.95
N ASN A 468 -16.89 -4.06 70.00
CA ASN A 468 -16.91 -5.44 70.50
C ASN A 468 -18.20 -5.86 71.26
N HIS A 469 -19.36 -5.31 70.91
CA HIS A 469 -20.64 -5.62 71.55
C HIS A 469 -21.64 -6.22 70.54
N SER A 470 -22.17 -7.41 70.84
CA SER A 470 -23.15 -8.13 69.99
C SER A 470 -24.48 -7.38 69.78
N LEU A 471 -24.79 -6.40 70.62
CA LEU A 471 -25.98 -5.54 70.54
C LEU A 471 -25.66 -4.12 70.00
N SER A 472 -24.54 -3.97 69.28
CA SER A 472 -24.15 -2.70 68.65
C SER A 472 -24.98 -2.39 67.39
N LEU A 473 -25.09 -1.10 67.08
CA LEU A 473 -25.68 -0.62 65.84
C LEU A 473 -24.79 -0.92 64.62
N SER A 474 -23.47 -1.03 64.80
CA SER A 474 -22.55 -1.46 63.74
C SER A 474 -22.83 -2.90 63.26
N ASN A 475 -23.04 -3.85 64.18
CA ASN A 475 -23.39 -5.23 63.81
C ASN A 475 -24.77 -5.30 63.15
N LEU A 476 -25.76 -4.55 63.66
CA LEU A 476 -27.08 -4.43 63.02
C LEU A 476 -27.01 -3.88 61.58
N PHE A 477 -26.08 -2.98 61.28
CA PHE A 477 -25.84 -2.51 59.91
C PHE A 477 -25.22 -3.60 59.02
N ILE A 478 -24.21 -4.32 59.54
CA ILE A 478 -23.52 -5.40 58.82
C ILE A 478 -24.52 -6.52 58.43
N ASP A 479 -25.48 -6.82 59.30
CA ASP A 479 -26.57 -7.77 59.03
C ASP A 479 -27.53 -7.32 57.90
N GLN A 480 -27.54 -6.04 57.51
CA GLN A 480 -28.35 -5.54 56.37
C GLN A 480 -27.61 -5.57 55.02
N LEU A 481 -26.30 -5.87 55.01
CA LEU A 481 -25.52 -6.00 53.78
C LEU A 481 -25.93 -7.26 53.00
N ASP A 482 -25.88 -7.19 51.67
CA ASP A 482 -26.25 -8.30 50.80
C ASP A 482 -25.16 -9.38 50.73
N GLN A 483 -25.18 -10.29 51.71
CA GLN A 483 -24.22 -11.40 51.85
C GLN A 483 -24.29 -12.45 50.71
N LYS A 484 -25.22 -12.34 49.75
CA LYS A 484 -25.20 -13.17 48.53
C LYS A 484 -24.28 -12.59 47.46
N SER A 485 -24.22 -11.25 47.40
CA SER A 485 -23.41 -10.54 46.42
C SER A 485 -22.05 -10.13 46.97
N LEU A 486 -21.94 -9.90 48.29
CA LEU A 486 -20.73 -9.49 48.99
C LEU A 486 -20.24 -10.61 49.93
N LEU A 487 -19.00 -11.06 49.75
CA LEU A 487 -18.32 -12.01 50.64
C LEU A 487 -17.57 -11.22 51.73
N LEU A 488 -18.06 -11.27 52.97
CA LEU A 488 -17.53 -10.43 54.06
C LEU A 488 -16.33 -11.09 54.78
N HIS A 489 -15.20 -10.39 54.82
CA HIS A 489 -13.98 -10.79 55.52
C HIS A 489 -13.70 -9.85 56.70
N TYR A 490 -13.60 -10.37 57.92
CA TYR A 490 -13.43 -9.55 59.12
C TYR A 490 -11.95 -9.36 59.50
N TYR A 491 -11.58 -8.15 59.92
CA TYR A 491 -10.22 -7.79 60.33
C TYR A 491 -10.22 -6.93 61.59
N ASP A 492 -9.25 -7.17 62.48
CA ASP A 492 -9.12 -6.45 63.76
C ASP A 492 -8.51 -5.03 63.64
N ASN A 493 -7.86 -4.72 62.51
CA ASN A 493 -7.24 -3.41 62.27
C ASN A 493 -7.45 -2.95 60.82
N VAL A 494 -7.60 -1.63 60.64
CA VAL A 494 -7.74 -0.95 59.34
C VAL A 494 -6.52 -1.17 58.46
N ASP A 495 -5.30 -1.12 59.01
CA ASP A 495 -4.08 -1.32 58.22
C ASP A 495 -4.02 -2.73 57.60
N ASN A 496 -4.48 -3.76 58.34
CA ASN A 496 -4.55 -5.13 57.84
C ASN A 496 -5.63 -5.30 56.77
N ALA A 497 -6.78 -4.62 56.93
CA ALA A 497 -7.85 -4.62 55.94
C ALA A 497 -7.45 -3.88 54.65
N ILE A 498 -6.76 -2.74 54.74
CA ILE A 498 -6.16 -2.04 53.59
C ILE A 498 -5.07 -2.91 52.96
N GLY A 499 -4.25 -3.59 53.78
CA GLY A 499 -3.29 -4.59 53.32
C GLY A 499 -3.94 -5.75 52.55
N SER A 500 -5.15 -6.16 52.92
CA SER A 500 -5.88 -7.20 52.18
C SER A 500 -6.37 -6.72 50.80
N VAL A 501 -6.64 -5.42 50.64
CA VAL A 501 -6.91 -4.81 49.32
C VAL A 501 -5.63 -4.74 48.49
N GLN A 502 -4.52 -4.30 49.10
CA GLN A 502 -3.20 -4.26 48.44
C GLN A 502 -2.72 -5.65 48.01
N ASN A 503 -3.09 -6.70 48.75
CA ASN A 503 -2.80 -8.10 48.44
C ASN A 503 -3.88 -8.77 47.54
N LEU A 504 -4.82 -8.00 46.97
CA LEU A 504 -5.88 -8.48 46.07
C LEU A 504 -6.82 -9.56 46.67
N GLN A 505 -6.95 -9.59 48.00
CA GLN A 505 -7.84 -10.51 48.72
C GLN A 505 -9.25 -9.93 48.91
N THR A 506 -9.38 -8.60 48.92
CA THR A 506 -10.65 -7.87 48.97
C THR A 506 -10.61 -6.62 48.08
N TYR A 507 -11.78 -6.12 47.65
CA TYR A 507 -11.85 -4.94 46.76
C TYR A 507 -12.30 -3.66 47.45
N ASN A 508 -12.91 -3.76 48.63
CA ASN A 508 -13.41 -2.59 49.37
C ASN A 508 -13.26 -2.84 50.86
N VAL A 509 -12.96 -1.79 51.64
CA VAL A 509 -12.95 -1.85 53.12
C VAL A 509 -14.07 -1.00 53.69
N ILE A 510 -14.86 -1.57 54.61
CA ILE A 510 -15.88 -0.86 55.40
C ILE A 510 -15.41 -0.81 56.86
N THR A 511 -15.37 0.38 57.46
CA THR A 511 -14.89 0.57 58.84
C THR A 511 -15.91 1.25 59.75
N PHE A 512 -16.04 0.76 60.98
CA PHE A 512 -16.93 1.30 62.02
C PHE A 512 -16.13 1.79 63.25
N PRO A 513 -16.28 3.05 63.69
CA PRO A 513 -15.60 3.58 64.88
C PRO A 513 -16.00 2.90 66.20
N SER A 514 -15.10 2.89 67.19
CA SER A 514 -15.23 2.16 68.46
C SER A 514 -16.38 2.58 69.39
N ASN A 515 -17.01 3.73 69.13
CA ASN A 515 -18.15 4.24 69.87
C ASN A 515 -19.33 4.60 68.95
N PHE A 516 -19.37 4.02 67.75
CA PHE A 516 -20.34 4.33 66.69
C PHE A 516 -21.78 4.34 67.20
N SER A 517 -22.22 3.31 67.92
CA SER A 517 -23.58 3.20 68.46
C SER A 517 -23.95 4.36 69.39
N ARG A 518 -23.01 4.84 70.21
CA ARG A 518 -23.23 5.95 71.14
C ARG A 518 -23.32 7.29 70.41
N PHE A 519 -22.33 7.58 69.56
CA PHE A 519 -22.27 8.85 68.84
C PHE A 519 -23.34 8.97 67.76
N PHE A 520 -23.71 7.86 67.11
CA PHE A 520 -24.86 7.80 66.20
C PHE A 520 -26.15 8.15 66.94
N ARG A 521 -26.44 7.50 68.08
CA ARG A 521 -27.60 7.85 68.93
C ARG A 521 -27.60 9.33 69.34
N GLN A 522 -26.46 9.91 69.70
CA GLN A 522 -26.35 11.34 70.03
C GLN A 522 -26.65 12.24 68.82
N ARG A 523 -26.13 11.90 67.63
CA ARG A 523 -26.36 12.63 66.37
C ARG A 523 -27.84 12.69 65.98
N PHE A 524 -28.63 11.65 66.29
CA PHE A 524 -30.07 11.61 66.02
C PHE A 524 -30.93 12.20 67.15
N LEU A 525 -30.57 11.99 68.43
CA LEU A 525 -31.39 12.42 69.57
C LEU A 525 -31.10 13.87 70.03
N LYS A 526 -29.98 14.46 69.64
CA LYS A 526 -29.56 15.81 70.04
C LYS A 526 -28.97 16.62 68.86
N PRO A 527 -29.77 16.94 67.83
CA PRO A 527 -29.28 17.64 66.64
C PRO A 527 -28.68 19.02 66.95
N GLU A 528 -29.13 19.69 68.01
CA GLU A 528 -28.65 21.01 68.45
C GLU A 528 -27.25 20.99 69.11
N GLN A 529 -26.70 19.80 69.42
CA GLN A 529 -25.42 19.63 70.13
C GLN A 529 -24.39 18.85 69.30
N ILE A 530 -24.53 18.82 67.97
CA ILE A 530 -23.61 18.11 67.08
C ILE A 530 -22.26 18.85 67.01
N THR A 531 -21.19 18.16 67.38
CA THR A 531 -19.80 18.57 67.18
C THR A 531 -19.14 17.72 66.10
N ASP A 532 -18.02 18.19 65.52
CA ASP A 532 -17.27 17.44 64.51
C ASP A 532 -16.81 16.05 65.00
N GLU A 533 -16.54 15.91 66.29
CA GLU A 533 -16.23 14.62 66.92
C GLU A 533 -17.44 13.66 66.86
N ILE A 534 -18.65 14.15 67.18
CA ILE A 534 -19.89 13.36 67.06
C ILE A 534 -20.12 12.94 65.60
N VAL A 535 -19.87 13.82 64.63
CA VAL A 535 -19.98 13.49 63.19
C VAL A 535 -18.95 12.42 62.80
N ARG A 536 -17.68 12.60 63.14
CA ARG A 536 -16.60 11.67 62.80
C ARG A 536 -16.79 10.29 63.42
N GLN A 537 -17.17 10.22 64.69
CA GLN A 537 -17.36 8.95 65.41
C GLN A 537 -18.68 8.23 65.05
N SER A 538 -19.59 8.87 64.30
CA SER A 538 -20.86 8.29 63.84
C SER A 538 -20.93 8.08 62.31
N THR A 539 -19.80 8.16 61.62
CA THR A 539 -19.72 7.99 60.16
C THR A 539 -19.10 6.65 59.82
N ILE A 540 -19.77 5.87 58.98
CA ILE A 540 -19.23 4.64 58.37
C ILE A 540 -18.33 5.07 57.22
N SER A 541 -17.10 4.57 57.16
CA SER A 541 -16.17 4.88 56.07
C SER A 541 -16.03 3.68 55.13
N LEU A 542 -16.16 3.95 53.83
CA LEU A 542 -15.87 3.02 52.75
C LEU A 542 -14.57 3.46 52.07
N PHE A 543 -13.56 2.58 52.03
CA PHE A 543 -12.32 2.77 51.29
C PHE A 543 -12.38 1.88 50.03
N PRO A 544 -12.57 2.48 48.84
CA PRO A 544 -12.78 1.71 47.62
C PRO A 544 -11.47 1.45 46.85
N ASP A 545 -11.37 0.27 46.23
CA ASP A 545 -10.45 0.06 45.11
C ASP A 545 -11.09 0.62 43.82
N THR A 546 -10.58 1.77 43.37
CA THR A 546 -11.04 2.42 42.14
C THR A 546 -10.47 1.77 40.87
N THR A 547 -9.48 0.87 40.97
CA THR A 547 -8.98 0.12 39.81
C THR A 547 -10.03 -0.88 39.31
N GLN A 548 -10.85 -1.42 40.22
CA GLN A 548 -12.01 -2.26 39.94
C GLN A 548 -13.31 -1.46 40.08
N ALA A 549 -13.44 -0.36 39.32
CA ALA A 549 -14.55 0.59 39.41
C ALA A 549 -15.95 -0.06 39.36
N VAL A 550 -16.14 -1.17 38.64
CA VAL A 550 -17.42 -1.92 38.60
C VAL A 550 -17.75 -2.55 39.96
N PHE A 551 -16.79 -3.18 40.62
CA PHE A 551 -16.99 -3.79 41.94
C PHE A 551 -17.15 -2.73 43.04
N TYR A 552 -16.44 -1.61 42.94
CA TYR A 552 -16.67 -0.44 43.79
C TYR A 552 -18.11 0.08 43.65
N LEU A 553 -18.55 0.43 42.44
CA LEU A 553 -19.90 0.99 42.21
C LEU A 553 -21.00 0.04 42.69
N TYR A 554 -20.84 -1.27 42.43
CA TYR A 554 -21.78 -2.29 42.90
C TYR A 554 -21.80 -2.42 44.44
N THR A 555 -20.62 -2.43 45.08
CA THR A 555 -20.51 -2.48 46.55
C THR A 555 -21.10 -1.22 47.18
N TYR A 556 -20.84 -0.04 46.60
CA TYR A 556 -21.39 1.24 47.05
C TYR A 556 -22.92 1.25 46.98
N GLN A 557 -23.52 0.76 45.89
CA GLN A 557 -24.98 0.59 45.79
C GLN A 557 -25.52 -0.31 46.92
N LYS A 558 -24.88 -1.46 47.17
CA LYS A 558 -25.31 -2.38 48.24
C LYS A 558 -25.14 -1.83 49.66
N VAL A 559 -24.13 -0.99 49.88
CA VAL A 559 -23.96 -0.25 51.15
C VAL A 559 -25.07 0.80 51.34
N LEU A 560 -25.52 1.48 50.27
CA LEU A 560 -26.66 2.40 50.34
C LEU A 560 -27.99 1.67 50.59
N GLU A 561 -28.25 0.56 49.89
CA GLU A 561 -29.43 -0.30 50.13
C GLU A 561 -29.47 -0.84 51.58
N ALA A 562 -28.31 -1.14 52.18
CA ALA A 562 -28.20 -1.55 53.58
C ALA A 562 -28.43 -0.39 54.56
N LEU A 563 -27.91 0.80 54.24
CA LEU A 563 -28.08 2.01 55.06
C LEU A 563 -29.56 2.41 55.19
N GLU A 564 -30.33 2.37 54.11
CA GLU A 564 -31.76 2.69 54.15
C GLU A 564 -32.53 1.72 55.08
N LYS A 565 -32.32 0.40 54.92
CA LYS A 565 -32.91 -0.63 55.78
C LYS A 565 -32.53 -0.42 57.25
N PHE A 566 -31.25 -0.18 57.52
CA PHE A 566 -30.72 0.07 58.85
C PHE A 566 -31.36 1.31 59.50
N LEU A 567 -31.44 2.43 58.79
CA LEU A 567 -32.06 3.66 59.30
C LEU A 567 -33.54 3.46 59.63
N VAL A 568 -34.29 2.72 58.81
CA VAL A 568 -35.70 2.37 59.08
C VAL A 568 -35.85 1.51 60.35
N ILE A 569 -34.95 0.55 60.57
CA ILE A 569 -34.97 -0.32 61.78
C ILE A 569 -34.63 0.49 63.03
N VAL A 570 -33.54 1.28 62.98
CA VAL A 570 -33.10 2.10 64.12
C VAL A 570 -34.13 3.18 64.44
N GLY A 571 -34.71 3.83 63.42
CA GLY A 571 -35.79 4.80 63.54
C GLY A 571 -37.00 4.26 64.29
N LYS A 572 -37.49 3.08 63.90
CA LYS A 572 -38.57 2.37 64.62
C LYS A 572 -38.23 2.14 66.09
N SER A 573 -37.00 1.68 66.39
CA SER A 573 -36.55 1.43 67.76
C SER A 573 -36.49 2.69 68.64
N MET A 574 -36.35 3.87 68.02
CA MET A 574 -36.32 5.18 68.68
C MET A 574 -37.71 5.85 68.75
N GLY A 575 -38.77 5.20 68.27
CA GLY A 575 -40.13 5.73 68.29
C GLY A 575 -40.46 6.72 67.16
N PHE A 576 -39.56 6.88 66.18
CA PHE A 576 -39.83 7.69 65.00
C PHE A 576 -40.68 6.93 63.97
N ASN A 577 -41.42 7.67 63.15
CA ASN A 577 -42.14 7.09 62.00
C ASN A 577 -41.13 6.49 61.00
N PRO A 578 -41.32 5.25 60.50
CA PRO A 578 -40.45 4.66 59.47
C PRO A 578 -40.19 5.56 58.26
N ASN A 579 -41.22 6.31 57.84
CA ASN A 579 -41.18 7.19 56.67
C ASN A 579 -40.31 8.45 56.91
N PHE A 580 -39.91 8.73 58.15
CA PHE A 580 -38.97 9.83 58.47
C PHE A 580 -37.56 9.57 57.93
N PHE A 581 -37.19 8.30 57.71
CA PHE A 581 -35.88 7.89 57.20
C PHE A 581 -35.92 7.34 55.76
N GLY A 582 -37.10 7.32 55.14
CA GLY A 582 -37.20 7.00 53.71
C GLY A 582 -36.48 8.07 52.88
N SER A 583 -35.87 7.66 51.78
CA SER A 583 -35.27 8.61 50.84
C SER A 583 -36.30 9.67 50.40
N PRO A 584 -35.99 10.98 50.49
CA PRO A 584 -36.87 12.02 49.92
C PRO A 584 -36.92 11.93 48.38
N VAL A 585 -36.00 11.20 47.77
CA VAL A 585 -36.02 10.81 46.36
C VAL A 585 -36.65 9.42 46.28
N VAL A 586 -37.96 9.37 46.01
CA VAL A 586 -38.65 8.14 45.65
C VAL A 586 -38.37 7.86 44.17
N LEU A 587 -37.58 6.83 43.90
CA LEU A 587 -37.48 6.24 42.56
C LEU A 587 -38.81 5.53 42.26
N THR A 588 -39.70 6.25 41.57
CA THR A 588 -40.87 5.65 40.91
C THR A 588 -40.42 4.61 39.88
N GLU A 589 -41.33 3.72 39.46
CA GLU A 589 -41.06 2.74 38.40
C GLU A 589 -40.34 3.40 37.20
N THR A 590 -39.31 2.72 36.69
CA THR A 590 -38.45 3.23 35.63
C THR A 590 -39.28 3.54 34.39
N MET A 591 -39.35 4.84 34.03
CA MET A 591 -40.09 5.33 32.86
C MET A 591 -39.71 4.60 31.56
N TYR A 592 -38.46 4.11 31.48
CA TYR A 592 -37.99 3.15 30.48
C TYR A 592 -36.95 2.21 31.13
N GLY A 593 -36.95 0.93 30.73
CA GLY A 593 -36.02 -0.09 31.24
C GLY A 593 -36.54 -0.87 32.46
N GLN A 594 -35.82 -1.93 32.85
CA GLN A 594 -36.07 -2.68 34.08
C GLN A 594 -35.16 -2.20 35.22
N ASN A 595 -35.62 -2.28 36.47
CA ASN A 595 -34.84 -1.86 37.65
C ASN A 595 -33.52 -2.62 37.86
N ASN A 596 -33.30 -3.75 37.18
CA ASN A 596 -32.10 -4.59 37.29
C ASN A 596 -31.36 -4.64 35.93
N LEU A 597 -30.76 -3.53 35.51
CA LEU A 597 -29.88 -3.47 34.34
C LEU A 597 -28.70 -4.43 34.51
N GLN A 598 -28.49 -5.32 33.53
CA GLN A 598 -27.35 -6.25 33.55
C GLN A 598 -26.14 -5.63 32.83
N TYR A 599 -24.93 -5.87 33.35
CA TYR A 599 -23.68 -5.35 32.77
C TYR A 599 -23.52 -5.66 31.27
N LEU A 600 -24.02 -6.82 30.83
CA LEU A 600 -24.04 -7.25 29.43
C LEU A 600 -24.76 -6.25 28.49
N GLU A 601 -25.85 -5.64 28.95
CA GLU A 601 -26.70 -4.76 28.13
C GLU A 601 -25.97 -3.45 27.76
N PHE A 602 -25.00 -3.03 28.57
CA PHE A 602 -24.19 -1.82 28.34
C PHE A 602 -23.00 -2.07 27.40
N VAL A 603 -22.33 -3.21 27.50
CA VAL A 603 -21.06 -3.49 26.78
C VAL A 603 -21.29 -4.12 25.40
N THR A 604 -22.33 -4.95 25.25
CA THR A 604 -22.56 -5.76 24.05
C THR A 604 -22.63 -4.95 22.74
N PRO A 605 -23.34 -3.81 22.65
CA PRO A 605 -23.47 -3.08 21.38
C PRO A 605 -22.14 -2.56 20.84
N GLY A 606 -21.27 -2.01 21.70
CA GLY A 606 -19.98 -1.45 21.28
C GLY A 606 -19.00 -2.52 20.78
N MET A 607 -18.97 -3.69 21.42
CA MET A 607 -18.06 -4.77 21.07
C MET A 607 -18.46 -5.49 19.77
N ILE A 608 -19.76 -5.70 19.54
CA ILE A 608 -20.24 -6.27 18.26
C ILE A 608 -19.85 -5.34 17.10
N ILE A 609 -20.02 -4.02 17.26
CA ILE A 609 -19.64 -3.03 16.25
C ILE A 609 -18.13 -3.07 15.97
N ALA A 610 -17.28 -3.17 17.00
CA ALA A 610 -15.83 -3.23 16.85
C ALA A 610 -15.37 -4.49 16.09
N VAL A 611 -15.89 -5.67 16.45
CA VAL A 611 -15.55 -6.95 15.78
C VAL A 611 -15.98 -6.97 14.32
N VAL A 612 -17.22 -6.54 14.03
CA VAL A 612 -17.73 -6.44 12.66
C VAL A 612 -16.90 -5.45 11.83
N HIS A 613 -16.57 -4.28 12.39
CA HIS A 613 -15.80 -3.27 11.69
C HIS A 613 -14.37 -3.72 11.37
N GLY A 614 -13.62 -4.24 12.36
CA GLY A 614 -12.22 -4.63 12.18
C GLY A 614 -12.02 -5.73 11.14
N LEU A 615 -12.82 -6.80 11.21
CA LEU A 615 -12.76 -7.88 10.22
C LEU A 615 -13.14 -7.40 8.82
N SER A 616 -14.11 -6.49 8.69
CA SER A 616 -14.55 -5.99 7.39
C SER A 616 -13.49 -5.12 6.66
N MET A 617 -12.66 -4.40 7.41
CA MET A 617 -11.64 -3.47 6.89
C MET A 617 -10.41 -4.18 6.33
N LEU A 618 -9.81 -5.11 7.09
CA LEU A 618 -8.64 -5.91 6.70
C LEU A 618 -8.89 -6.67 5.39
N ILE A 619 -10.08 -7.24 5.34
CA ILE A 619 -10.60 -8.10 4.31
C ILE A 619 -10.88 -7.30 3.03
N GLY A 620 -11.37 -6.05 3.13
CA GLY A 620 -11.57 -5.22 1.94
C GLY A 620 -10.31 -4.57 1.35
N SER A 621 -9.34 -4.23 2.19
CA SER A 621 -8.07 -3.63 1.73
C SER A 621 -7.32 -4.55 0.75
N PHE A 622 -7.17 -5.83 1.09
CA PHE A 622 -6.45 -6.81 0.26
C PHE A 622 -7.08 -7.00 -1.12
N THR A 623 -8.42 -7.04 -1.20
CA THR A 623 -9.12 -7.26 -2.47
C THR A 623 -8.98 -6.05 -3.40
N ILE A 624 -9.06 -4.83 -2.87
CA ILE A 624 -8.85 -3.60 -3.65
C ILE A 624 -7.43 -3.58 -4.20
N ILE A 625 -6.45 -3.94 -3.36
CA ILE A 625 -5.04 -4.04 -3.76
C ILE A 625 -4.87 -5.07 -4.89
N ARG A 626 -5.50 -6.25 -4.80
CA ARG A 626 -5.46 -7.27 -5.85
C ARG A 626 -6.08 -6.78 -7.17
N GLU A 627 -7.28 -6.18 -7.13
CA GLU A 627 -7.93 -5.66 -8.35
C GLU A 627 -7.18 -4.48 -8.98
N ARG A 628 -6.41 -3.72 -8.18
CA ARG A 628 -5.49 -2.70 -8.69
C ARG A 628 -4.34 -3.33 -9.48
N PHE A 629 -3.71 -4.38 -8.94
CA PHE A 629 -2.58 -5.04 -9.59
C PHE A 629 -2.96 -5.81 -10.86
N ASP A 630 -4.12 -6.48 -10.88
CA ASP A 630 -4.61 -7.23 -12.07
C ASP A 630 -5.12 -6.31 -13.22
N GLY A 631 -5.02 -4.98 -13.07
CA GLY A 631 -5.50 -3.98 -14.05
C GLY A 631 -7.03 -3.87 -14.12
N HIS A 632 -7.76 -4.60 -13.28
CA HIS A 632 -9.23 -4.62 -13.26
C HIS A 632 -9.81 -3.26 -12.87
N LEU A 633 -9.16 -2.53 -11.94
CA LEU A 633 -9.59 -1.17 -11.59
C LEU A 633 -9.46 -0.20 -12.76
N GLU A 634 -8.35 -0.21 -13.51
CA GLU A 634 -8.17 0.65 -14.71
C GLU A 634 -9.26 0.39 -15.75
N ARG A 635 -9.49 -0.87 -16.12
CA ARG A 635 -10.55 -1.23 -17.07
C ARG A 635 -11.95 -0.91 -16.53
N GLY A 636 -12.16 -1.03 -15.23
CA GLY A 636 -13.39 -0.64 -14.54
C GLY A 636 -13.65 0.86 -14.58
N PHE A 637 -12.65 1.69 -14.27
CA PHE A 637 -12.73 3.14 -14.37
C PHE A 637 -13.06 3.59 -15.80
N VAL A 638 -12.45 2.98 -16.82
CA VAL A 638 -12.75 3.30 -18.22
C VAL A 638 -14.17 2.92 -18.63
N ALA A 639 -14.73 1.83 -18.06
CA ALA A 639 -16.15 1.50 -18.22
C ALA A 639 -17.11 2.42 -17.40
N GLY A 640 -16.55 3.35 -16.61
CA GLY A 640 -17.30 4.35 -15.84
C GLY A 640 -17.64 3.95 -14.40
N ILE A 641 -16.98 2.92 -13.83
CA ILE A 641 -17.11 2.59 -12.41
C ILE A 641 -16.58 3.73 -11.54
N ARG A 642 -17.26 4.03 -10.44
CA ARG A 642 -16.83 5.03 -9.45
C ARG A 642 -16.10 4.39 -8.27
N THR A 643 -15.18 5.13 -7.66
CA THR A 643 -14.45 4.68 -6.45
C THR A 643 -15.39 4.31 -5.31
N THR A 644 -16.52 5.01 -5.16
CA THR A 644 -17.56 4.70 -4.17
C THR A 644 -18.19 3.31 -4.38
N GLU A 645 -18.44 2.93 -5.64
CA GLU A 645 -19.01 1.63 -6.02
C GLU A 645 -18.01 0.49 -5.79
N ILE A 646 -16.73 0.73 -6.07
CA ILE A 646 -15.62 -0.19 -5.76
C ILE A 646 -15.56 -0.43 -4.26
N LEU A 647 -15.41 0.63 -3.45
CA LEU A 647 -15.28 0.53 -1.99
C LEU A 647 -16.46 -0.21 -1.35
N LEU A 648 -17.70 0.16 -1.70
CA LEU A 648 -18.91 -0.51 -1.17
C LEU A 648 -18.98 -2.00 -1.51
N SER A 649 -18.48 -2.40 -2.68
CA SER A 649 -18.47 -3.81 -3.06
C SER A 649 -17.40 -4.61 -2.31
N HIS A 650 -16.30 -3.96 -1.91
CA HIS A 650 -15.02 -4.61 -1.64
C HIS A 650 -14.78 -5.05 -0.20
N ILE A 651 -15.69 -4.81 0.74
CA ILE A 651 -15.51 -5.05 2.19
C ILE A 651 -15.55 -6.59 2.51
N ILE A 652 -14.75 -7.37 1.74
CA ILE A 652 -14.75 -8.83 1.42
C ILE A 652 -13.32 -9.28 0.91
N PHE A 653 -12.86 -10.50 1.27
CA PHE A 653 -11.57 -11.25 1.03
C PHE A 653 -10.17 -10.77 1.56
N SER A 654 -9.64 -11.30 2.68
CA SER A 654 -8.17 -11.41 2.95
C SER A 654 -7.81 -12.59 3.89
N GLU A 655 -6.55 -13.07 3.91
CA GLU A 655 -6.08 -14.14 4.82
C GLU A 655 -4.99 -13.60 5.79
N GLN A 656 -5.17 -13.91 7.08
CA GLN A 656 -4.36 -13.44 8.19
C GLN A 656 -4.30 -14.55 9.26
N HIS A 657 -3.12 -14.78 9.83
CA HIS A 657 -2.94 -15.75 10.91
C HIS A 657 -2.66 -15.03 12.24
N LEU A 658 -3.15 -15.61 13.34
CA LEU A 658 -2.89 -15.20 14.71
C LEU A 658 -2.08 -16.31 15.38
N VAL A 659 -0.88 -15.99 15.84
CA VAL A 659 0.04 -16.91 16.51
C VAL A 659 0.17 -16.46 17.97
N THR A 660 -0.16 -17.34 18.91
CA THR A 660 -0.02 -17.04 20.34
C THR A 660 1.31 -17.58 20.86
N THR A 661 2.09 -16.77 21.57
CA THR A 661 3.34 -17.17 22.21
C THR A 661 3.07 -17.82 23.57
N ASP A 662 4.03 -18.63 24.07
CA ASP A 662 3.90 -19.30 25.39
C ASP A 662 3.73 -18.33 26.56
N ASP A 663 4.37 -17.17 26.49
CA ASP A 663 4.23 -16.11 27.50
C ASP A 663 2.96 -15.26 27.33
N GLY A 664 2.30 -15.35 26.17
CA GLY A 664 0.90 -14.95 25.99
C GLY A 664 0.62 -13.85 24.97
N TYR A 665 1.60 -13.37 24.21
CA TYR A 665 1.39 -12.37 23.16
C TYR A 665 0.68 -12.98 21.96
N ILE A 666 -0.09 -12.17 21.23
CA ILE A 666 -0.81 -12.57 20.03
C ILE A 666 -0.20 -11.82 18.85
N LEU A 667 0.58 -12.55 18.06
CA LEU A 667 1.31 -12.04 16.90
C LEU A 667 0.47 -12.18 15.65
N VAL A 668 0.40 -11.12 14.85
CA VAL A 668 -0.20 -11.15 13.51
C VAL A 668 0.85 -11.56 12.50
N VAL A 669 0.55 -12.60 11.74
CA VAL A 669 1.40 -13.11 10.66
C VAL A 669 0.62 -13.04 9.35
N PHE A 670 1.13 -12.28 8.39
CA PHE A 670 0.61 -12.28 7.02
C PHE A 670 1.30 -13.36 6.19
N ARG A 671 0.65 -13.81 5.12
CA ARG A 671 1.17 -14.84 4.22
C ARG A 671 0.92 -14.45 2.77
N ILE A 672 1.93 -14.59 1.92
CA ILE A 672 1.82 -14.35 0.48
C ILE A 672 2.09 -15.65 -0.27
N ILE A 673 1.02 -16.22 -0.82
CA ILE A 673 1.06 -17.38 -1.71
C ILE A 673 0.78 -16.90 -3.13
N ASN A 674 1.63 -17.25 -4.09
CA ASN A 674 1.34 -17.04 -5.51
C ASN A 674 0.43 -18.17 -6.04
N PRO A 675 -0.85 -17.92 -6.36
CA PRO A 675 -1.80 -18.96 -6.76
C PRO A 675 -1.54 -19.53 -8.17
N TYR A 676 -0.59 -18.97 -8.92
CA TYR A 676 -0.25 -19.42 -10.27
C TYR A 676 0.86 -20.48 -10.29
N ILE A 677 1.52 -20.74 -9.16
CA ILE A 677 2.64 -21.67 -9.04
C ILE A 677 2.14 -23.01 -8.50
N LYS A 678 2.34 -24.09 -9.28
CA LYS A 678 1.81 -25.43 -8.98
C LYS A 678 2.57 -26.18 -7.89
N HIS A 679 3.86 -25.88 -7.72
CA HIS A 679 4.73 -26.47 -6.72
C HIS A 679 5.33 -25.34 -5.90
N VAL A 680 4.77 -25.13 -4.71
CA VAL A 680 5.28 -24.15 -3.76
C VAL A 680 6.55 -24.72 -3.15
N LYS A 681 7.62 -23.92 -3.11
CA LYS A 681 8.92 -24.25 -2.50
C LYS A 681 8.84 -24.16 -0.98
N ARG A 682 9.97 -24.42 -0.30
CA ARG A 682 10.11 -24.26 1.15
C ARG A 682 9.59 -22.90 1.64
N PRO A 683 8.99 -22.84 2.84
CA PRO A 683 8.57 -21.57 3.42
C PRO A 683 9.78 -20.69 3.77
N ILE A 684 9.60 -19.39 3.56
CA ILE A 684 10.58 -18.35 3.88
C ILE A 684 9.91 -17.34 4.82
N ILE A 685 10.51 -17.12 5.98
CA ILE A 685 10.14 -16.07 6.93
C ILE A 685 10.96 -14.82 6.64
N LEU A 686 10.30 -13.66 6.51
CA LEU A 686 10.96 -12.35 6.44
C LEU A 686 10.69 -11.55 7.72
N TRP A 687 11.70 -11.41 8.58
CA TRP A 687 11.56 -10.79 9.89
C TRP A 687 12.12 -9.36 9.91
N HIS A 688 11.25 -8.40 10.22
CA HIS A 688 11.53 -6.96 10.15
C HIS A 688 12.45 -6.45 11.29
N GLY A 689 13.02 -5.26 11.08
CA GLY A 689 13.83 -4.55 12.07
C GLY A 689 13.05 -3.83 13.17
N LEU A 690 13.76 -3.04 13.98
CA LEU A 690 13.18 -2.16 15.00
C LEU A 690 12.47 -0.96 14.35
N GLY A 691 11.29 -0.56 14.86
CA GLY A 691 10.57 0.64 14.40
C GLY A 691 9.81 0.47 13.07
N VAL A 692 9.94 -0.67 12.41
CA VAL A 692 9.22 -1.05 11.18
C VAL A 692 8.34 -2.29 11.42
N SER A 693 7.55 -2.67 10.42
CA SER A 693 6.67 -3.84 10.43
C SER A 693 6.82 -4.68 9.15
N SER A 694 6.19 -5.85 9.10
CA SER A 694 6.40 -6.87 8.06
C SER A 694 6.07 -6.44 6.62
N ASP A 695 5.35 -5.33 6.45
CA ASP A 695 5.05 -4.71 5.17
C ASP A 695 6.26 -3.99 4.54
N SER A 696 7.33 -3.69 5.30
CA SER A 696 8.57 -3.10 4.74
C SER A 696 9.24 -3.97 3.66
N TRP A 697 8.96 -5.27 3.64
CA TRP A 697 9.39 -6.20 2.60
C TRP A 697 8.66 -6.06 1.25
N LEU A 698 7.67 -5.15 1.14
CA LEU A 698 6.70 -5.11 0.05
C LEU A 698 6.63 -3.78 -0.72
N TYR A 699 7.22 -2.67 -0.24
CA TYR A 699 6.99 -1.33 -0.80
C TYR A 699 8.22 -0.58 -1.36
N SER A 700 9.32 -1.28 -1.65
CA SER A 700 10.56 -0.65 -2.14
C SER A 700 10.41 0.06 -3.50
N THR A 701 9.78 -0.58 -4.51
CA THR A 701 9.43 0.06 -5.79
C THR A 701 8.08 -0.43 -6.37
N GLU A 702 7.60 0.24 -7.42
CA GLU A 702 6.28 -0.03 -8.02
C GLU A 702 6.26 -1.35 -8.82
N GLY A 703 5.73 -2.41 -8.22
CA GLY A 703 5.52 -3.72 -8.85
C GLY A 703 4.12 -3.95 -9.42
N ARG A 704 3.97 -4.94 -10.31
CA ARG A 704 2.68 -5.44 -10.84
C ARG A 704 2.79 -6.90 -11.27
N ILE A 705 1.67 -7.63 -11.31
CA ILE A 705 1.64 -8.99 -11.85
C ILE A 705 1.16 -8.91 -13.31
N ASN A 706 1.96 -9.44 -14.25
CA ASN A 706 1.62 -9.42 -15.67
C ASN A 706 0.56 -10.47 -16.04
N GLY A 707 0.07 -10.44 -17.28
CA GLY A 707 -0.92 -11.40 -17.82
C GLY A 707 -0.56 -12.89 -17.67
N SER A 708 0.72 -13.22 -17.47
CA SER A 708 1.23 -14.59 -17.23
C SER A 708 1.07 -15.05 -15.77
N GLY A 709 0.89 -14.12 -14.83
CA GLY A 709 0.98 -14.41 -13.39
C GLY A 709 2.38 -14.20 -12.80
N ILE A 710 3.26 -13.52 -13.54
CA ILE A 710 4.66 -13.26 -13.17
C ILE A 710 4.78 -11.82 -12.67
N TYR A 711 5.53 -11.63 -11.58
CA TYR A 711 5.80 -10.32 -11.01
C TYR A 711 6.76 -9.49 -11.87
N VAL A 712 6.47 -8.20 -11.98
CA VAL A 712 7.20 -7.22 -12.78
C VAL A 712 7.37 -5.94 -11.97
N GLU A 713 8.60 -5.59 -11.64
CA GLU A 713 8.95 -4.34 -10.94
C GLU A 713 9.95 -3.58 -11.83
N ASN A 714 9.72 -2.28 -12.09
CA ASN A 714 10.56 -1.45 -12.98
C ASN A 714 10.87 -2.09 -14.36
N ASN A 715 9.90 -2.79 -14.97
CA ASN A 715 10.02 -3.56 -16.22
C ASN A 715 10.93 -4.80 -16.17
N LEU A 716 11.50 -5.18 -15.03
CA LEU A 716 12.18 -6.45 -14.85
C LEU A 716 11.16 -7.57 -14.62
N LEU A 717 11.16 -8.58 -15.49
CA LEU A 717 10.30 -9.76 -15.42
C LEU A 717 10.93 -10.84 -14.53
N VAL A 718 10.31 -11.23 -13.40
CA VAL A 718 10.83 -12.34 -12.58
C VAL A 718 10.38 -13.69 -13.15
N ASN A 719 10.85 -14.03 -14.36
CA ASN A 719 10.51 -15.29 -15.03
C ASN A 719 11.32 -16.48 -14.47
N ASP A 720 12.62 -16.28 -14.26
CA ASP A 720 13.55 -17.26 -13.69
C ASP A 720 14.43 -16.57 -12.64
N CYS A 721 14.49 -17.13 -11.44
CA CYS A 721 15.05 -16.54 -10.21
C CYS A 721 16.58 -16.33 -10.17
N HIS A 722 17.22 -16.31 -11.34
CA HIS A 722 18.68 -16.26 -11.51
C HIS A 722 19.17 -15.07 -12.35
N GLU A 723 18.34 -14.55 -13.28
CA GLU A 723 18.74 -13.50 -14.22
C GLU A 723 18.17 -12.12 -13.86
N SER A 724 16.87 -12.04 -13.58
CA SER A 724 16.14 -10.77 -13.38
C SER A 724 15.47 -10.75 -12.00
N VAL A 725 15.97 -9.87 -11.13
CA VAL A 725 15.57 -9.81 -9.72
C VAL A 725 15.11 -8.41 -9.37
N THR A 726 13.95 -8.37 -8.72
CA THR A 726 13.21 -7.16 -8.38
C THR A 726 13.53 -6.69 -6.96
N ASN A 727 13.18 -5.45 -6.60
CA ASN A 727 13.63 -4.84 -5.34
C ASN A 727 12.80 -5.32 -4.14
N SER A 728 11.49 -5.46 -4.29
CA SER A 728 10.61 -5.86 -3.19
C SER A 728 10.75 -7.35 -2.89
N LEU A 729 11.58 -7.69 -1.89
CA LEU A 729 11.98 -9.06 -1.59
C LEU A 729 10.80 -10.02 -1.34
N GLY A 730 9.76 -9.58 -0.64
CA GLY A 730 8.57 -10.40 -0.36
C GLY A 730 7.83 -10.84 -1.63
N PHE A 731 7.60 -9.91 -2.56
CA PHE A 731 7.00 -10.24 -3.86
C PHE A 731 7.95 -11.02 -4.77
N THR A 732 9.26 -10.72 -4.71
CA THR A 732 10.29 -11.45 -5.46
C THR A 732 10.31 -12.93 -5.08
N LEU A 733 10.25 -13.25 -3.78
CA LEU A 733 10.22 -14.63 -3.30
C LEU A 733 8.91 -15.36 -3.65
N ALA A 734 7.76 -14.69 -3.52
CA ALA A 734 6.47 -15.25 -3.91
C ALA A 734 6.37 -15.48 -5.44
N ALA A 735 6.97 -14.61 -6.26
CA ALA A 735 7.11 -14.80 -7.69
C ALA A 735 8.02 -15.99 -8.03
N CYS A 736 9.06 -16.21 -7.20
CA CYS A 736 9.96 -17.36 -7.26
C CYS A 736 9.39 -18.68 -6.71
N GLY A 737 8.14 -18.69 -6.28
CA GLY A 737 7.43 -19.89 -5.81
C GLY A 737 7.67 -20.27 -4.36
N TYR A 738 8.37 -19.45 -3.58
CA TYR A 738 8.48 -19.64 -2.13
C TYR A 738 7.15 -19.29 -1.45
N ASP A 739 6.84 -20.01 -0.36
CA ASP A 739 5.75 -19.67 0.54
C ASP A 739 6.22 -18.57 1.50
N VAL A 740 5.79 -17.33 1.29
CA VAL A 740 6.36 -16.18 2.00
C VAL A 740 5.53 -15.83 3.22
N TRP A 741 6.17 -15.84 4.39
CA TRP A 741 5.58 -15.56 5.69
C TRP A 741 6.15 -14.25 6.26
N LEU A 742 5.23 -13.41 6.72
CA LEU A 742 5.47 -12.02 7.13
C LEU A 742 5.00 -11.82 8.58
N PRO A 743 5.77 -12.29 9.58
CA PRO A 743 5.44 -12.12 10.99
C PRO A 743 5.71 -10.69 11.48
N ASN A 744 4.90 -10.25 12.44
CA ASN A 744 5.08 -8.97 13.14
C ASN A 744 5.42 -9.23 14.61
N SER A 745 6.55 -8.69 15.06
CA SER A 745 7.02 -8.80 16.45
C SER A 745 5.99 -8.25 17.45
N ARG A 746 5.97 -8.77 18.68
CA ARG A 746 5.09 -8.27 19.76
C ARG A 746 5.20 -6.75 19.95
N SER A 747 4.11 -6.13 20.39
CA SER A 747 3.94 -4.67 20.55
C SER A 747 3.95 -3.83 19.27
N GLY A 748 4.37 -4.40 18.14
CA GLY A 748 4.27 -3.72 16.85
C GLY A 748 2.81 -3.46 16.46
N HIS A 749 2.60 -2.53 15.52
CA HIS A 749 1.28 -1.98 15.17
C HIS A 749 0.21 -3.04 14.86
N TYR A 750 0.60 -4.19 14.30
CA TYR A 750 -0.30 -5.32 14.05
C TYR A 750 -0.43 -6.31 15.23
N SER A 751 0.59 -6.43 16.08
CA SER A 751 0.73 -7.46 17.14
C SER A 751 0.60 -6.85 18.54
N VAL A 752 -0.50 -6.14 18.79
CA VAL A 752 -0.78 -5.46 20.07
C VAL A 752 -1.55 -6.31 21.11
N GLY A 753 -1.89 -7.56 20.77
CA GLY A 753 -2.72 -8.42 21.62
C GLY A 753 -1.91 -9.25 22.62
N HIS A 754 -2.53 -9.54 23.77
CA HIS A 754 -2.01 -10.51 24.76
C HIS A 754 -3.18 -11.20 25.47
N ILE A 755 -3.02 -12.47 25.85
CA ILE A 755 -4.11 -13.30 26.44
C ILE A 755 -4.54 -12.86 27.85
N LYS A 756 -3.71 -12.08 28.54
CA LYS A 756 -3.86 -11.71 29.97
C LYS A 756 -3.63 -10.23 30.31
N LEU A 757 -3.05 -9.44 29.39
CA LEU A 757 -2.54 -8.09 29.68
C LEU A 757 -3.06 -7.12 28.63
N ASP A 758 -3.41 -5.90 29.03
CA ASP A 758 -3.87 -4.82 28.16
C ASP A 758 -2.72 -3.85 27.86
N SER A 759 -2.33 -3.71 26.59
CA SER A 759 -1.22 -2.87 26.17
C SER A 759 -1.40 -1.37 26.49
N SER A 760 -2.64 -0.92 26.75
CA SER A 760 -2.96 0.46 27.13
C SER A 760 -3.00 0.71 28.64
N ARG A 761 -3.12 -0.36 29.45
CA ARG A 761 -3.32 -0.25 30.92
C ARG A 761 -2.20 -0.87 31.74
N ASP A 762 -1.62 -1.97 31.28
CA ASP A 762 -0.68 -2.78 32.05
C ASP A 762 0.77 -2.50 31.64
N PRO A 763 1.60 -1.85 32.50
CA PRO A 763 3.02 -1.65 32.20
C PRO A 763 3.77 -2.99 32.03
N LEU A 764 3.25 -4.08 32.59
CA LEU A 764 3.83 -5.42 32.44
C LEU A 764 3.81 -5.91 30.97
N TYR A 765 2.83 -5.50 30.16
CA TYR A 765 2.80 -5.81 28.72
C TYR A 765 4.04 -5.28 27.98
N TRP A 766 4.66 -4.22 28.49
CA TRP A 766 5.84 -3.62 27.86
C TRP A 766 7.16 -4.18 28.41
N LYS A 767 7.16 -5.01 29.45
CA LYS A 767 8.39 -5.54 30.08
C LYS A 767 8.94 -6.80 29.40
N PHE A 768 9.42 -6.64 28.18
CA PHE A 768 10.18 -7.68 27.45
C PHE A 768 11.49 -7.12 26.90
N SER A 769 12.44 -8.01 26.65
CA SER A 769 13.77 -7.72 26.12
C SER A 769 14.05 -8.58 24.87
N LEU A 770 15.30 -8.61 24.42
CA LEU A 770 15.74 -9.47 23.32
C LEU A 770 15.50 -10.96 23.62
N THR A 771 15.72 -11.38 24.87
CA THR A 771 15.56 -12.79 25.30
C THR A 771 14.17 -13.31 25.00
N GLU A 772 13.14 -12.54 25.36
CA GLU A 772 11.74 -12.90 25.17
C GLU A 772 11.35 -12.92 23.69
N LEU A 773 11.84 -11.97 22.89
CA LEU A 773 11.62 -11.94 21.44
C LEU A 773 12.24 -13.18 20.76
N ALA A 774 13.47 -13.52 21.14
CA ALA A 774 14.18 -14.68 20.61
C ALA A 774 13.51 -16.02 20.98
N LEU A 775 13.18 -16.20 22.26
CA LEU A 775 12.66 -17.47 22.77
C LEU A 775 11.16 -17.67 22.49
N TYR A 776 10.35 -16.62 22.49
CA TYR A 776 8.90 -16.77 22.41
C TYR A 776 8.32 -16.34 21.04
N ASP A 777 8.73 -15.21 20.46
CA ASP A 777 8.16 -14.77 19.17
C ASP A 777 8.66 -15.65 18.02
N ILE A 778 9.97 -15.83 17.88
CA ILE A 778 10.53 -16.64 16.77
C ILE A 778 10.07 -18.09 16.87
N LEU A 779 10.17 -18.74 18.05
CA LEU A 779 9.79 -20.15 18.17
C LEU A 779 8.30 -20.38 17.89
N ALA A 780 7.40 -19.56 18.43
CA ALA A 780 5.96 -19.72 18.19
C ALA A 780 5.60 -19.55 16.70
N VAL A 781 6.20 -18.57 16.01
CA VAL A 781 6.00 -18.38 14.57
C VAL A 781 6.60 -19.53 13.76
N VAL A 782 7.83 -19.96 14.07
CA VAL A 782 8.52 -21.05 13.35
C VAL A 782 7.76 -22.37 13.51
N GLU A 783 7.33 -22.72 14.73
CA GLU A 783 6.52 -23.92 14.95
C GLU A 783 5.19 -23.83 14.19
N PHE A 784 4.50 -22.69 14.25
CA PHE A 784 3.25 -22.48 13.52
C PHE A 784 3.42 -22.64 12.00
N VAL A 785 4.48 -22.06 11.42
CA VAL A 785 4.78 -22.15 9.99
C VAL A 785 5.15 -23.58 9.59
N LEU A 786 6.05 -24.25 10.30
CA LEU A 786 6.43 -25.64 10.01
C LEU A 786 5.24 -26.58 10.13
N ARG A 787 4.40 -26.42 11.16
CA ARG A 787 3.18 -27.20 11.36
C ARG A 787 2.11 -26.95 10.29
N THR A 788 1.96 -25.71 9.85
CA THR A 788 0.96 -25.32 8.83
C THR A 788 1.37 -25.75 7.42
N THR A 789 2.67 -25.73 7.13
CA THR A 789 3.21 -26.08 5.81
C THR A 789 3.60 -27.57 5.68
N GLY A 790 3.85 -28.25 6.79
CA GLY A 790 4.32 -29.64 6.82
C GLY A 790 5.82 -29.80 6.54
N HIS A 791 6.58 -28.71 6.45
CA HIS A 791 8.03 -28.74 6.26
C HIS A 791 8.77 -29.03 7.58
N LYS A 792 10.02 -29.51 7.47
CA LYS A 792 10.91 -29.79 8.62
C LYS A 792 11.89 -28.64 8.94
N SER A 793 12.17 -27.81 7.94
CA SER A 793 13.05 -26.65 7.98
C SER A 793 12.45 -25.55 7.11
N LEU A 794 12.85 -24.30 7.36
CA LEU A 794 12.44 -23.12 6.63
C LEU A 794 13.63 -22.19 6.38
N GLY A 795 13.51 -21.28 5.41
CA GLY A 795 14.47 -20.18 5.29
C GLY A 795 14.07 -19.02 6.20
N TYR A 796 15.02 -18.42 6.91
CA TYR A 796 14.79 -17.23 7.73
C TYR A 796 15.65 -16.09 7.21
N ILE A 797 15.03 -14.97 6.87
CA ILE A 797 15.73 -13.73 6.48
C ILE A 797 15.36 -12.65 7.49
N GLY A 798 16.32 -12.27 8.33
CA GLY A 798 16.16 -11.20 9.30
C GLY A 798 16.79 -9.90 8.79
N HIS A 799 16.22 -8.76 9.18
CA HIS A 799 16.86 -7.45 9.07
C HIS A 799 17.04 -6.83 10.45
N SER A 800 18.19 -6.21 10.73
CA SER A 800 18.42 -5.43 11.95
C SER A 800 18.11 -6.24 13.21
N LEU A 801 17.20 -5.77 14.09
CA LEU A 801 16.68 -6.49 15.26
C LEU A 801 16.20 -7.93 14.95
N GLY A 802 15.64 -8.20 13.77
CA GLY A 802 15.27 -9.56 13.35
C GLY A 802 16.46 -10.50 13.20
N THR A 803 17.67 -9.98 12.94
CA THR A 803 18.91 -10.77 12.98
C THR A 803 19.35 -11.05 14.41
N ASP A 804 19.28 -10.03 15.27
CA ASP A 804 19.68 -10.08 16.67
C ASP A 804 18.86 -11.12 17.45
N GLN A 805 17.53 -11.12 17.26
CA GLN A 805 16.64 -12.13 17.84
C GLN A 805 17.04 -13.57 17.43
N MET A 806 17.48 -13.78 16.19
CA MET A 806 17.91 -15.08 15.70
C MET A 806 19.28 -15.50 16.24
N PHE A 807 20.24 -14.57 16.37
CA PHE A 807 21.53 -14.84 17.03
C PHE A 807 21.34 -15.18 18.51
N ALA A 808 20.50 -14.43 19.22
CA ALA A 808 20.12 -14.75 20.59
C ALA A 808 19.49 -16.15 20.66
N LEU A 809 18.50 -16.48 19.83
CA LEU A 809 17.85 -17.79 19.82
C LEU A 809 18.86 -18.93 19.58
N GLN A 810 19.69 -18.84 18.53
CA GLN A 810 20.65 -19.90 18.23
C GLN A 810 21.78 -20.00 19.26
N SER A 811 22.10 -18.92 19.99
CA SER A 811 23.07 -18.98 21.10
C SER A 811 22.48 -19.66 22.35
N LEU A 812 21.19 -19.45 22.63
CA LEU A 812 20.51 -20.04 23.80
C LEU A 812 20.05 -21.48 23.54
N ILE A 813 19.68 -21.78 22.30
CA ILE A 813 19.23 -23.10 21.85
C ILE A 813 19.99 -23.46 20.56
N PRO A 814 21.26 -23.92 20.64
CA PRO A 814 22.05 -24.28 19.45
C PRO A 814 21.40 -25.33 18.56
N GLU A 815 20.60 -26.25 19.12
CA GLU A 815 19.83 -27.23 18.36
C GLU A 815 18.76 -26.62 17.44
N SER A 816 18.34 -25.38 17.68
CA SER A 816 17.37 -24.69 16.81
C SER A 816 17.94 -24.38 15.42
N GLY A 817 19.28 -24.32 15.29
CA GLY A 817 19.98 -24.06 14.03
C GLY A 817 19.68 -25.07 12.91
N ARG A 818 19.15 -26.26 13.23
CA ARG A 818 18.69 -27.28 12.25
C ARG A 818 17.34 -26.96 11.59
N LEU A 819 16.62 -25.97 12.10
CA LEU A 819 15.33 -25.53 11.55
C LEU A 819 15.50 -24.49 10.44
N PHE A 820 16.69 -23.89 10.33
CA PHE A 820 16.97 -22.72 9.48
C PHE A 820 17.93 -23.08 8.34
N GLU A 821 17.36 -23.25 7.16
CA GLU A 821 18.06 -23.69 5.95
C GLU A 821 17.71 -22.76 4.77
N PRO A 822 18.40 -21.61 4.61
CA PRO A 822 19.41 -21.02 5.50
C PRO A 822 18.86 -19.95 6.46
N PHE A 823 19.69 -19.49 7.39
CA PHE A 823 19.55 -18.20 8.06
C PHE A 823 20.34 -17.13 7.29
N ILE A 824 19.67 -16.08 6.81
CA ILE A 824 20.27 -14.92 6.16
C ILE A 824 20.06 -13.70 7.05
N ALA A 825 21.15 -13.01 7.40
CA ALA A 825 21.14 -11.83 8.25
C ALA A 825 21.51 -10.58 7.44
N LEU A 826 20.55 -9.67 7.26
CA LEU A 826 20.74 -8.38 6.58
C LEU A 826 20.94 -7.28 7.62
N ALA A 827 22.00 -6.48 7.49
CA ALA A 827 22.46 -5.57 8.55
C ALA A 827 22.54 -6.28 9.93
N PRO A 828 23.44 -7.28 10.08
CA PRO A 828 23.47 -8.15 11.25
C PRO A 828 23.85 -7.39 12.53
N VAL A 829 22.94 -7.37 13.50
CA VAL A 829 23.12 -6.72 14.81
C VAL A 829 23.39 -7.78 15.88
N ALA A 830 24.41 -7.53 16.72
CA ALA A 830 24.71 -8.29 17.94
C ALA A 830 25.63 -7.47 18.87
N TYR A 831 26.66 -6.83 18.30
CA TYR A 831 27.41 -5.78 18.99
C TYR A 831 26.88 -4.42 18.53
N LEU A 832 26.92 -3.45 19.44
CA LEU A 832 26.38 -2.09 19.27
C LEU A 832 27.34 -1.03 19.86
N GLY A 833 28.62 -1.36 20.01
CA GLY A 833 29.62 -0.45 20.60
C GLY A 833 30.05 0.65 19.64
N GLY A 834 30.07 0.33 18.34
CA GLY A 834 30.50 1.17 17.22
C GLY A 834 29.43 2.11 16.65
N ILE A 835 28.16 1.97 17.05
CA ILE A 835 27.06 2.76 16.46
C ILE A 835 27.35 4.27 16.48
N TRP A 836 27.10 4.94 15.35
CA TRP A 836 27.31 6.38 15.20
C TRP A 836 26.03 7.14 14.79
N SER A 837 24.93 6.41 14.61
CA SER A 837 23.55 6.92 14.52
C SER A 837 23.16 7.84 15.68
N ILE A 838 22.19 8.74 15.45
CA ILE A 838 21.58 9.59 16.48
C ILE A 838 21.03 8.78 17.67
N ALA A 839 20.71 7.49 17.49
CA ALA A 839 20.32 6.58 18.55
C ALA A 839 21.32 6.55 19.73
N ARG A 840 22.63 6.78 19.48
CA ARG A 840 23.67 6.83 20.54
C ARG A 840 23.42 7.95 21.56
N PHE A 841 22.80 9.07 21.16
CA PHE A 841 22.45 10.15 22.09
C PHE A 841 21.31 9.78 23.05
N GLY A 842 20.52 8.75 22.74
CA GLY A 842 19.46 8.23 23.62
C GLY A 842 19.98 7.35 24.77
N VAL A 843 21.20 6.83 24.69
CA VAL A 843 21.76 5.87 25.67
C VAL A 843 21.75 6.37 27.13
N PRO A 844 22.02 7.67 27.44
CA PRO A 844 21.91 8.19 28.81
C PRO A 844 20.50 8.09 29.43
N LEU A 845 19.45 7.91 28.61
CA LEU A 845 18.07 7.74 29.08
C LEU A 845 17.73 6.30 29.50
N GLU A 846 18.64 5.33 29.38
CA GLU A 846 18.42 3.93 29.79
C GLU A 846 17.75 3.76 31.17
N PRO A 847 18.18 4.45 32.25
CA PRO A 847 17.56 4.29 33.56
C PRO A 847 16.09 4.73 33.58
N LEU A 848 15.74 5.76 32.78
CA LEU A 848 14.39 6.28 32.65
C LEU A 848 13.52 5.32 31.83
N LEU A 849 14.03 4.85 30.70
CA LEU A 849 13.37 3.87 29.83
C LEU A 849 13.04 2.57 30.58
N ARG A 850 13.96 2.11 31.44
CA ARG A 850 13.74 0.93 32.30
C ARG A 850 12.80 1.20 33.48
N ALA A 851 12.80 2.41 34.03
CA ALA A 851 11.90 2.81 35.13
C ALA A 851 10.43 2.93 34.71
N PHE A 852 10.16 3.30 33.45
CA PHE A 852 8.82 3.52 32.91
C PHE A 852 8.52 2.59 31.72
N PRO A 853 8.03 1.35 31.97
CA PRO A 853 7.59 0.44 30.91
C PRO A 853 6.37 1.01 30.19
N GLY A 854 6.43 1.15 28.87
CA GLY A 854 5.34 1.67 28.07
C GLY A 854 5.65 1.65 26.56
N PRO A 855 4.70 2.12 25.74
CA PRO A 855 4.94 2.35 24.31
C PRO A 855 5.95 3.49 24.12
N ILE A 856 6.84 3.34 23.15
CA ILE A 856 7.68 4.42 22.63
C ILE A 856 7.59 4.47 21.10
N GLY A 857 7.54 5.69 20.55
CA GLY A 857 7.29 5.95 19.13
C GLY A 857 6.19 7.00 18.97
N VAL A 858 6.02 7.48 17.73
CA VAL A 858 4.96 8.43 17.39
C VAL A 858 3.71 7.66 16.94
N PRO A 859 2.50 7.96 17.45
CA PRO A 859 1.27 7.27 17.06
C PRO A 859 1.01 7.29 15.55
N ALA A 860 0.51 6.17 15.00
CA ALA A 860 0.25 5.99 13.57
C ALA A 860 -0.53 7.13 12.88
N PRO A 861 -1.61 7.71 13.46
CA PRO A 861 -2.30 8.84 12.82
C PRO A 861 -1.44 10.09 12.65
N ILE A 862 -0.47 10.32 13.55
CA ILE A 862 0.43 11.47 13.52
C ILE A 862 1.55 11.22 12.49
N MET A 863 2.09 10.01 12.44
CA MET A 863 3.08 9.63 11.42
C MET A 863 2.49 9.63 10.01
N GLN A 864 1.25 9.17 9.82
CA GLN A 864 0.54 9.29 8.55
C GLN A 864 0.33 10.75 8.13
N LEU A 865 0.05 11.64 9.09
CA LEU A 865 -0.03 13.08 8.82
C LEU A 865 1.34 13.66 8.42
N ILE A 866 2.41 13.34 9.15
CA ILE A 866 3.79 13.72 8.81
C ILE A 866 4.16 13.23 7.42
N ALA A 867 3.88 11.96 7.13
CA ALA A 867 4.13 11.34 5.85
C ALA A 867 3.43 12.08 4.70
N VAL A 868 2.14 12.35 4.81
CA VAL A 868 1.37 13.04 3.75
C VAL A 868 1.74 14.52 3.61
N VAL A 869 1.94 15.24 4.72
CA VAL A 869 2.09 16.71 4.74
C VAL A 869 3.54 17.16 4.54
N ILE A 870 4.51 16.44 5.12
CA ILE A 870 5.94 16.75 5.06
C ILE A 870 6.58 15.89 3.98
N CYS A 871 6.55 14.56 4.12
CA CYS A 871 7.30 13.67 3.23
C CYS A 871 6.71 13.60 1.81
N GLY A 872 5.39 13.77 1.66
CA GLY A 872 4.68 13.81 0.38
C GLY A 872 4.72 15.17 -0.33
N ASN A 873 5.32 16.19 0.29
CA ASN A 873 5.43 17.53 -0.27
C ASN A 873 6.82 17.73 -0.89
N GLU A 874 6.86 18.07 -2.18
CA GLU A 874 8.10 18.23 -2.97
C GLU A 874 9.12 19.20 -2.35
N TYR A 875 8.68 20.20 -1.55
CA TYR A 875 9.55 21.17 -0.88
C TYR A 875 9.98 20.77 0.55
N LEU A 876 9.31 19.80 1.16
CA LEU A 876 9.58 19.35 2.55
C LEU A 876 10.09 17.89 2.61
N ASN A 877 10.09 17.19 1.48
CA ASN A 877 10.56 15.82 1.30
C ASN A 877 11.98 15.61 1.85
N ASP A 878 12.89 16.58 1.62
CA ASP A 878 14.25 16.55 2.14
C ASP A 878 14.32 16.46 3.67
N ILE A 879 13.37 17.05 4.42
CA ILE A 879 13.33 16.95 5.88
C ILE A 879 13.16 15.49 6.33
N CYS A 880 12.35 14.71 5.62
CA CYS A 880 12.16 13.29 5.95
C CYS A 880 13.39 12.45 5.59
N LEU A 881 14.05 12.77 4.48
CA LEU A 881 15.29 12.10 4.06
C LEU A 881 16.44 12.41 5.02
N ASP A 882 16.64 13.68 5.38
CA ASP A 882 17.64 14.10 6.36
C ASP A 882 17.38 13.48 7.74
N THR A 883 16.11 13.33 8.13
CA THR A 883 15.74 12.67 9.39
C THR A 883 16.07 11.17 9.37
N LEU A 884 15.84 10.48 8.25
CA LEU A 884 16.21 9.07 8.08
C LEU A 884 17.74 8.91 8.04
N ASN A 885 18.45 9.76 7.31
CA ASN A 885 19.91 9.76 7.26
C ASN A 885 20.55 9.92 8.67
N LEU A 886 19.97 10.73 9.55
CA LEU A 886 20.43 10.85 10.94
C LEU A 886 20.28 9.56 11.77
N ILE A 887 19.39 8.66 11.37
CA ILE A 887 19.11 7.37 12.02
C ILE A 887 19.95 6.25 11.39
N ASP A 888 20.07 6.21 10.05
CA ASP A 888 20.48 5.03 9.29
C ASP A 888 21.87 5.09 8.67
N GLY A 889 22.34 6.29 8.28
CA GLY A 889 23.57 6.48 7.52
C GLY A 889 23.63 7.86 6.83
N ALA A 890 24.83 8.36 6.54
CA ALA A 890 24.99 9.68 5.96
C ALA A 890 25.05 9.63 4.42
N ASP A 891 24.16 10.39 3.77
CA ASP A 891 24.11 10.67 2.32
C ASP A 891 23.76 9.44 1.45
N ASN A 892 22.46 9.09 1.43
CA ASN A 892 21.91 7.97 0.68
C ASN A 892 21.39 8.32 -0.74
N PRO A 893 22.13 8.00 -1.82
CA PRO A 893 21.65 8.13 -3.21
C PRO A 893 20.81 6.94 -3.69
N ASN A 894 20.77 5.82 -2.97
CA ASN A 894 19.96 4.63 -3.29
C ASN A 894 18.50 4.78 -2.82
N PHE A 895 18.20 5.78 -2.00
CA PHE A 895 16.88 5.97 -1.43
C PHE A 895 15.87 6.56 -2.44
N ASN A 896 14.69 5.93 -2.55
CA ASN A 896 13.66 6.42 -3.45
C ASN A 896 12.82 7.53 -2.81
N ARG A 897 13.12 8.78 -3.19
CA ARG A 897 12.38 9.99 -2.77
C ARG A 897 10.86 9.93 -2.94
N SER A 898 10.34 9.05 -3.81
CA SER A 898 8.89 8.86 -3.99
C SER A 898 8.24 7.86 -3.03
N THR A 899 9.00 6.94 -2.42
CA THR A 899 8.47 5.95 -1.48
C THR A 899 8.63 6.36 -0.03
N VAL A 900 9.46 7.37 0.29
CA VAL A 900 9.60 7.94 1.64
C VAL A 900 8.24 8.30 2.28
N THR A 901 7.26 8.72 1.48
CA THR A 901 5.88 8.98 1.93
C THR A 901 5.14 7.73 2.39
N VAL A 902 5.34 6.59 1.70
CA VAL A 902 4.76 5.31 2.09
C VAL A 902 5.48 4.79 3.33
N GLU A 903 6.81 4.81 3.30
CA GLU A 903 7.68 4.31 4.35
C GLU A 903 7.46 5.04 5.68
N VAL A 904 7.59 6.37 5.73
CA VAL A 904 7.35 7.14 6.97
C VAL A 904 5.90 7.00 7.46
N GLY A 905 4.94 6.79 6.56
CA GLY A 905 3.54 6.53 6.92
C GLY A 905 3.30 5.16 7.58
N HIS A 906 4.23 4.22 7.40
CA HIS A 906 4.19 2.84 7.87
C HIS A 906 5.20 2.53 9.00
N SER A 907 6.33 3.24 9.08
CA SER A 907 7.32 3.21 10.18
C SER A 907 6.81 3.79 11.52
N ALA A 908 5.49 3.80 11.72
CA ALA A 908 4.81 4.35 12.88
C ALA A 908 4.59 3.31 13.99
N VAL A 909 5.60 2.45 14.19
CA VAL A 909 5.47 1.25 15.01
C VAL A 909 5.89 1.57 16.45
N THR A 910 4.93 1.51 17.37
CA THR A 910 5.20 1.56 18.80
C THR A 910 6.07 0.37 19.21
N SER A 911 7.19 0.65 19.87
CA SER A 911 8.07 -0.36 20.47
C SER A 911 8.01 -0.27 22.00
N SER A 912 8.74 -1.13 22.69
CA SER A 912 8.87 -1.11 24.15
C SER A 912 10.02 -0.22 24.62
N THR A 913 9.76 0.61 25.65
CA THR A 913 10.84 1.30 26.39
C THR A 913 11.84 0.34 27.03
N TRP A 914 11.41 -0.86 27.45
CA TRP A 914 12.30 -1.89 28.01
C TRP A 914 13.21 -2.52 26.97
N LEU A 915 12.71 -2.75 25.75
CA LEU A 915 13.55 -3.22 24.64
C LEU A 915 14.64 -2.19 24.31
N LEU A 916 14.28 -0.90 24.22
CA LEU A 916 15.27 0.17 24.01
C LEU A 916 16.24 0.31 25.19
N ALA A 917 15.78 0.15 26.43
CA ALA A 917 16.66 0.13 27.59
C ALA A 917 17.68 -1.01 27.49
N HIS A 918 17.26 -2.20 27.06
CA HIS A 918 18.16 -3.33 26.85
C HIS A 918 19.21 -3.05 25.78
N LEU A 919 18.82 -2.52 24.60
CA LEU A 919 19.76 -2.14 23.55
C LEU A 919 20.74 -1.05 24.02
N ALA A 920 20.27 -0.04 24.77
CA ALA A 920 21.11 0.98 25.37
C ALA A 920 22.11 0.41 26.41
N GLN A 921 21.75 -0.63 27.16
CA GLN A 921 22.67 -1.35 28.04
C GLN A 921 23.77 -2.09 27.26
N GLN A 922 23.46 -2.66 26.09
CA GLN A 922 24.45 -3.29 25.22
C GLN A 922 25.42 -2.24 24.64
N VAL A 923 24.93 -1.10 24.14
CA VAL A 923 25.78 0.03 23.69
C VAL A 923 26.71 0.50 24.82
N LYS A 924 26.17 0.69 26.03
CA LYS A 924 26.92 1.18 27.20
C LYS A 924 27.95 0.19 27.75
N SER A 925 27.66 -1.11 27.71
CA SER A 925 28.56 -2.15 28.21
C SER A 925 29.55 -2.65 27.17
N ASN A 926 29.26 -2.45 25.88
CA ASN A 926 29.96 -3.06 24.75
C ASN A 926 30.07 -4.59 24.88
N ARG A 927 29.03 -5.24 25.42
CA ARG A 927 28.92 -6.69 25.56
C ARG A 927 27.58 -7.17 25.02
N TYR A 928 27.59 -8.26 24.26
CA TYR A 928 26.38 -8.95 23.85
C TYR A 928 25.87 -9.83 25.00
N GLN A 929 24.96 -9.26 25.79
CA GLN A 929 24.50 -9.81 27.07
C GLN A 929 23.00 -9.65 27.24
N MET A 930 22.42 -10.45 28.13
CA MET A 930 21.02 -10.34 28.55
C MET A 930 20.76 -9.03 29.31
N MET A 931 19.48 -8.71 29.50
CA MET A 931 19.06 -7.48 30.16
C MET A 931 19.54 -7.38 31.61
N ASN A 932 20.17 -6.27 31.95
CA ASN A 932 20.51 -5.94 33.32
C ASN A 932 19.28 -5.36 34.02
N HIS A 933 18.66 -6.13 34.92
CA HIS A 933 17.53 -5.67 35.71
C HIS A 933 17.96 -4.97 37.00
N GLY A 934 19.24 -5.09 37.38
CA GLY A 934 19.82 -4.63 38.64
C GLY A 934 20.17 -5.80 39.56
N ILE A 935 21.11 -5.59 40.49
CA ILE A 935 21.78 -6.66 41.26
C ILE A 935 20.80 -7.70 41.85
N VAL A 936 19.75 -7.26 42.55
CA VAL A 936 18.78 -8.16 43.21
C VAL A 936 18.01 -9.01 42.19
N GLU A 937 17.47 -8.38 41.14
CA GLU A 937 16.66 -9.07 40.13
C GLU A 937 17.53 -9.96 39.21
N ASN A 938 18.80 -9.58 38.97
CA ASN A 938 19.77 -10.44 38.27
C ASN A 938 20.10 -11.71 39.08
N ILE A 939 20.28 -11.60 40.41
CA ILE A 939 20.45 -12.79 41.26
C ILE A 939 19.21 -13.69 41.19
N LEU A 940 18.01 -13.12 41.21
CA LEU A 940 16.76 -13.89 41.14
C LEU A 940 16.54 -14.57 39.78
N ARG A 941 16.90 -13.91 38.66
CA ARG A 941 16.69 -14.44 37.29
C ARG A 941 17.83 -15.31 36.77
N TYR A 942 19.07 -14.94 37.07
CA TYR A 942 20.27 -15.54 36.48
C TYR A 942 21.13 -16.28 37.50
N GLY A 943 20.87 -16.15 38.80
CA GLY A 943 21.70 -16.71 39.87
C GLY A 943 23.03 -15.96 40.10
N GLN A 944 23.24 -14.82 39.47
CA GLN A 944 24.49 -14.05 39.50
C GLN A 944 24.25 -12.53 39.43
N ASN A 945 25.20 -11.73 39.91
CA ASN A 945 25.07 -10.27 40.02
C ASN A 945 25.01 -9.56 38.66
N ASP A 946 25.83 -9.99 37.71
CA ASP A 946 25.91 -9.46 36.35
C ASP A 946 25.06 -10.29 35.39
N PRO A 947 24.42 -9.71 34.37
CA PRO A 947 23.70 -10.48 33.36
C PRO A 947 24.66 -11.37 32.56
N PRO A 948 24.27 -12.62 32.22
CA PRO A 948 25.09 -13.49 31.40
C PRO A 948 25.17 -12.99 29.94
N THR A 949 26.27 -13.33 29.27
CA THR A 949 26.48 -13.07 27.84
C THR A 949 25.76 -14.11 26.97
N TYR A 950 25.25 -13.71 25.81
CA TYR A 950 24.78 -14.66 24.80
C TYR A 950 25.98 -15.40 24.19
N PRO A 951 26.07 -16.74 24.26
CA PRO A 951 27.25 -17.47 23.83
C PRO A 951 27.24 -17.71 22.31
N LEU A 952 27.52 -16.66 21.52
CA LEU A 952 27.63 -16.74 20.05
C LEU A 952 28.58 -17.84 19.57
N GLY A 953 29.59 -18.18 20.38
CA GLY A 953 30.55 -19.25 20.09
C GLY A 953 30.01 -20.67 20.26
N ASP A 954 28.76 -20.86 20.69
CA ASP A 954 28.09 -22.16 20.82
C ASP A 954 27.09 -22.42 19.68
N ILE A 955 26.83 -21.40 18.84
CA ILE A 955 26.05 -21.53 17.59
C ILE A 955 26.77 -22.51 16.66
N SER A 956 26.11 -23.62 16.33
CA SER A 956 26.69 -24.75 15.59
C SER A 956 26.23 -24.86 14.13
N SER A 957 25.25 -24.05 13.69
CA SER A 957 24.74 -24.11 12.31
C SER A 957 25.71 -23.50 11.31
N PRO A 958 26.10 -24.23 10.23
CA PRO A 958 26.91 -23.67 9.14
C PRO A 958 26.06 -22.92 8.10
N HIS A 959 24.73 -22.90 8.23
CA HIS A 959 23.81 -22.35 7.23
C HIS A 959 23.52 -20.85 7.43
N ILE A 960 24.50 -20.09 7.94
CA ILE A 960 24.39 -18.68 8.27
C ILE A 960 25.09 -17.83 7.20
N ALA A 961 24.36 -16.92 6.57
CA ALA A 961 24.89 -15.95 5.62
C ALA A 961 24.71 -14.52 6.14
N LEU A 962 25.80 -13.73 6.17
CA LEU A 962 25.79 -12.35 6.64
C LEU A 962 25.89 -11.37 5.47
N PHE A 963 25.11 -10.28 5.52
CA PHE A 963 25.10 -9.20 4.52
C PHE A 963 25.30 -7.86 5.23
N ARG A 964 26.41 -7.17 4.95
CA ARG A 964 26.79 -5.91 5.63
C ARG A 964 26.99 -4.74 4.66
N GLY A 965 26.48 -3.57 5.04
CA GLY A 965 26.77 -2.29 4.38
C GLY A 965 28.12 -1.74 4.84
N GLN A 966 28.64 -0.74 4.14
CA GLN A 966 29.86 -0.02 4.55
C GLN A 966 29.56 1.32 5.24
N ASN A 967 28.35 1.89 5.02
CA ASN A 967 27.89 3.17 5.59
C ASN A 967 26.74 2.98 6.59
N ASP A 968 26.59 1.78 7.15
CA ASP A 968 25.53 1.43 8.09
C ASP A 968 25.83 2.02 9.48
N ALA A 969 24.97 2.93 9.96
CA ALA A 969 25.16 3.64 11.22
C ALA A 969 24.75 2.85 12.48
N LEU A 970 24.14 1.67 12.30
CA LEU A 970 23.54 0.84 13.34
C LEU A 970 24.16 -0.57 13.40
N ALA A 971 24.44 -1.19 12.26
CA ALA A 971 25.21 -2.43 12.14
C ALA A 971 26.63 -2.12 11.62
N ASP A 972 27.38 -1.37 12.41
CA ASP A 972 28.73 -0.88 12.07
C ASP A 972 29.70 -2.01 11.67
N VAL A 973 30.61 -1.71 10.73
CA VAL A 973 31.54 -2.69 10.14
C VAL A 973 32.42 -3.36 11.20
N TYR A 974 32.87 -2.64 12.24
CA TYR A 974 33.71 -3.21 13.31
C TYR A 974 32.90 -4.14 14.22
N ASP A 975 31.66 -3.77 14.55
CA ASP A 975 30.73 -4.60 15.32
C ASP A 975 30.37 -5.90 14.55
N VAL A 976 30.13 -5.82 13.24
CA VAL A 976 29.90 -7.00 12.39
C VAL A 976 31.16 -7.88 12.26
N GLU A 977 32.35 -7.29 12.17
CA GLU A 977 33.59 -8.08 12.21
C GLU A 977 33.83 -8.75 13.56
N HIS A 978 33.43 -8.12 14.66
CA HIS A 978 33.48 -8.73 15.98
C HIS A 978 32.51 -9.91 16.07
N LEU A 979 31.30 -9.79 15.52
CA LEU A 979 30.35 -10.89 15.37
C LEU A 979 30.94 -12.05 14.56
N VAL A 980 31.54 -11.79 13.39
CA VAL A 980 32.20 -12.82 12.57
C VAL A 980 33.32 -13.55 13.33
N ARG A 981 34.09 -12.84 14.17
CA ARG A 981 35.15 -13.46 15.00
C ARG A 981 34.60 -14.27 16.20
N SER A 982 33.42 -13.88 16.71
CA SER A 982 32.74 -14.56 17.83
C SER A 982 32.01 -15.84 17.40
N LEU A 983 31.52 -15.89 16.16
CA LEU A 983 30.95 -17.09 15.55
C LEU A 983 32.08 -18.08 15.21
N LYS A 984 32.16 -19.20 15.96
CA LYS A 984 33.20 -20.23 15.75
C LYS A 984 32.93 -21.15 14.55
N VAL A 985 31.79 -20.98 13.87
CA VAL A 985 31.37 -21.77 12.71
C VAL A 985 31.81 -21.14 11.39
N LYS A 986 32.03 -21.99 10.39
CA LYS A 986 32.22 -21.52 9.02
C LYS A 986 30.87 -21.04 8.45
N LEU A 987 30.79 -19.75 8.16
CA LEU A 987 29.63 -19.12 7.52
C LEU A 987 29.40 -19.66 6.10
N LEU A 988 28.13 -19.68 5.69
CA LEU A 988 27.69 -19.98 4.32
C LEU A 988 28.09 -18.84 3.36
N ASP A 989 27.94 -17.59 3.81
CA ASP A 989 28.40 -16.40 3.11
C ASP A 989 28.75 -15.28 4.11
N ASN A 990 29.67 -14.39 3.74
CA ASN A 990 30.01 -13.19 4.49
C ASN A 990 30.16 -12.04 3.48
N TYR A 991 29.01 -11.56 3.01
CA TYR A 991 28.88 -10.67 1.88
C TYR A 991 28.95 -9.21 2.34
N ILE A 992 29.98 -8.51 1.87
CA ILE A 992 30.04 -7.05 1.92
C ILE A 992 29.31 -6.56 0.66
N VAL A 993 28.31 -5.69 0.82
CA VAL A 993 27.66 -5.10 -0.34
C VAL A 993 28.69 -4.23 -1.09
N PRO A 994 28.93 -4.45 -2.40
CA PRO A 994 29.92 -3.72 -3.18
C PRO A 994 29.37 -2.35 -3.61
N TYR A 995 28.98 -1.56 -2.62
CA TYR A 995 28.50 -0.20 -2.73
C TYR A 995 28.85 0.54 -1.44
N ASP A 996 29.79 1.48 -1.51
CA ASP A 996 30.42 2.02 -0.29
C ASP A 996 29.47 2.88 0.56
N LYS A 997 28.42 3.45 -0.06
CA LYS A 997 27.35 4.20 0.61
C LYS A 997 26.13 3.34 1.01
N TRP A 998 26.29 2.03 1.18
CA TRP A 998 25.17 1.16 1.54
C TRP A 998 24.84 1.27 3.04
N GLU A 999 23.59 1.63 3.35
CA GLU A 999 23.11 1.98 4.69
C GLU A 999 22.19 0.92 5.32
N HIS A 1000 21.66 1.22 6.52
CA HIS A 1000 20.85 0.29 7.31
C HIS A 1000 19.52 -0.12 6.65
N HIS A 1001 18.74 0.85 6.17
CA HIS A 1001 17.44 0.57 5.52
C HIS A 1001 17.56 0.20 4.03
N ASP A 1002 18.71 0.38 3.38
CA ASP A 1002 18.94 -0.04 1.98
C ASP A 1002 18.66 -1.54 1.77
N PHE A 1003 18.87 -2.36 2.80
CA PHE A 1003 18.52 -3.79 2.81
C PHE A 1003 17.03 -4.09 2.67
N GLN A 1004 16.15 -3.11 2.84
CA GLN A 1004 14.70 -3.23 2.70
C GLN A 1004 14.12 -2.34 1.58
N VAL A 1005 14.70 -1.15 1.31
CA VAL A 1005 14.06 -0.14 0.44
C VAL A 1005 14.94 0.45 -0.70
N ALA A 1006 16.21 0.04 -0.84
CA ALA A 1006 17.08 0.61 -1.88
C ALA A 1006 16.58 0.34 -3.31
N ILE A 1007 16.67 1.34 -4.19
CA ILE A 1007 16.34 1.20 -5.63
C ILE A 1007 17.19 0.14 -6.36
N THR A 1008 18.33 -0.25 -5.78
CA THR A 1008 19.29 -1.22 -6.31
C THR A 1008 19.33 -2.54 -5.51
N GLN A 1009 18.46 -2.70 -4.51
CA GLN A 1009 18.32 -3.90 -3.66
C GLN A 1009 18.18 -5.20 -4.45
N GLY A 1010 17.43 -5.17 -5.56
CA GLY A 1010 17.26 -6.31 -6.46
C GLY A 1010 18.58 -6.84 -7.02
N PHE A 1011 19.48 -5.92 -7.40
CA PHE A 1011 20.77 -6.24 -8.00
C PHE A 1011 21.82 -6.68 -6.96
N TYR A 1012 22.00 -5.89 -5.90
CA TYR A 1012 23.08 -6.11 -4.92
C TYR A 1012 22.75 -7.17 -3.87
N VAL A 1013 21.49 -7.26 -3.43
CA VAL A 1013 21.10 -8.09 -2.28
C VAL A 1013 20.22 -9.27 -2.71
N ASN A 1014 19.04 -9.00 -3.28
CA ASN A 1014 18.04 -10.04 -3.52
C ASN A 1014 18.54 -11.13 -4.49
N ARG A 1015 19.33 -10.76 -5.50
CA ARG A 1015 19.94 -11.73 -6.43
C ARG A 1015 20.89 -12.70 -5.73
N ARG A 1016 21.67 -12.20 -4.75
CA ARG A 1016 22.57 -13.04 -3.95
C ARG A 1016 21.78 -13.92 -2.98
N ILE A 1017 20.74 -13.37 -2.34
CA ILE A 1017 19.79 -14.13 -1.51
C ILE A 1017 19.20 -15.31 -2.29
N LEU A 1018 18.63 -15.08 -3.47
CA LEU A 1018 18.04 -16.15 -4.30
C LEU A 1018 19.07 -17.23 -4.67
N GLY A 1019 20.32 -16.84 -4.95
CA GLY A 1019 21.42 -17.76 -5.21
C GLY A 1019 21.88 -18.58 -3.99
N LEU A 1020 21.65 -18.08 -2.77
CA LEU A 1020 21.86 -18.83 -1.53
C LEU A 1020 20.69 -19.79 -1.26
N LEU A 1021 19.45 -19.31 -1.37
CA LEU A 1021 18.24 -20.14 -1.19
C LEU A 1021 18.18 -21.33 -2.16
N ALA A 1022 18.56 -21.11 -3.42
CA ALA A 1022 18.57 -22.16 -4.45
C ALA A 1022 19.49 -23.35 -4.13
N GLN A 1023 20.48 -23.20 -3.25
CA GLN A 1023 21.33 -24.31 -2.79
C GLN A 1023 20.56 -25.33 -1.94
N PHE A 1024 19.42 -24.92 -1.38
CA PHE A 1024 18.55 -25.75 -0.53
C PHE A 1024 17.27 -26.20 -1.26
N ASP A 1025 17.00 -25.75 -2.49
CA ASP A 1025 15.82 -26.15 -3.27
C ASP A 1025 15.88 -27.60 -3.80
N HIS A 1026 17.02 -28.27 -3.67
CA HIS A 1026 17.27 -29.63 -4.20
C HIS A 1026 17.31 -30.75 -3.14
N ALA A 1027 16.92 -30.46 -1.89
CA ALA A 1027 16.97 -31.39 -0.75
C ALA A 1027 15.59 -31.96 -0.37
#